data_AF-A0A9E2E2Q5-F1
#
_entry.id   AF-A0A9E2E2Q5-F1
#
_cell.length_a   1.000
_cell.length_b   1.000
_cell.length_c   1.000
_cell.angle_alpha   90.00
_cell.angle_beta   90.00
_cell.angle_gamma   90.00
#
_symmetry.space_group_name_H-M   'P 1'
#
loop_
_entity.id
_entity.type
_entity.pdbx_description
1 polymer ?
#
loop_
_entity_poly.entity_id
_entity_poly.type
_entity_poly.pdbx_seq_one_letter_code
_entity_poly.pdbx_strand_id
1 'polypeptide(L)'
;LEEARARAGDPGRVALRRLNNDEYNYSVRDLTGVASLNPTREFPIDGAAGEGFTNAGDALVMSPALVGKFLDAGKEVAQHAMLLPDGIRFSEHVTERDRADGLMAQIQNFYAQHVAGRSNAGDNWDDSAEAKANVINRNGSIPLEPYFAATLADRDALAKGGESVTAVARTRGLNAKYLGSLWTMLTRADAPSGSFLLNNIRARWRAAADDNLKPVVDAVQRWQQALWRFDPIGHIGRQGGPTAWMNPKSITQSSVDFSLELQPTADGSDVVVYLAASDAGDGSENDFVRWRNPRLVGGGKADLPMRDVPGLAGRLAKLRRETLANTAKFLAAAAETTGDEPDIDALAKRHGVDADMLVAWLDYLALGPGGPVTIDGLFTRKMLKSGGYDFVNGWGTLGTPSVAANSSDTEVRIPGTARPHAVVAHPSPTQYVAVGWRSPIDGIVSVSARIADAHSCGNGVEWWVQHRNSRRVGNLGHGDFGVNGSSELAAKTVSVRAGEVIQLAIGPRQGNHSCDLTHVDMTITEPGGGRRVWDVAADISGNILESNPLKDSHGNAGVWHFFSGNVADVTRASGGSMTAPAGSLLASWKAETDAAKRTGLARRIEALATGMAPAKPGSPDAMLFKHLQKIPVPRRYGNVLKSIVPDERFGKHPLGSSVVTADLIVQAPAIVELHIPAELAEGRTLVLSGELDPEHGQKGSVQLTAGLAKPQPRGLSPGRPIVVAAGSAAEKRLAAGLDNFRDLFPASICYPKIVPVDEVVTLALYFREDEPLQRLMLSDEQKGELDRLWDELLYITREPFKVEVAYEQIVEFSTQDRPDLVIAWKPYREPLMKRVAAFRERLEADEPRHLYSVLEFAGRAWRRPLSGEEQEVLRALYRGLREREIPHEKAIQLTIARVLTSPTFLYRREKAGGGAKSVAVTNAELATRLSYFLWSSLPDAELRRVADDGELTGDKTLLAQTRRLLRDSRTRRLAEQFTCQWLHIRGFDQNDDKNEKLYPTFPELRGAMYEESVRFFEDMFRNDGPVLDLLSADHTFLNERLAKLYGIDGVLGSEWRRVDGVQARGRGGVLGLATVLAANSGASRTSPILRGNWVYETLLGERLPRPPANVPQLPESVPKGLTARELIEQHSSNPGCAKCHKLIDPFGFALEQYDAIGRFRPKAVDTKTRLVDGTGVEGIDGLRHYLATDRFDDVLAQFCRKLLGYALGREVALSDFLLLEEMQERLKANDFRFSAAVETIVTSEQFRKIRGRLAKDEG
;
A
#
# COMPACT_ATOMS: atom_id res chain seq x y z
N LEU A 1 -2.31 -77.98 -19.40
CA LEU A 1 -1.24 -77.46 -20.29
C LEU A 1 -1.65 -77.44 -21.76
N GLU A 2 -2.07 -78.57 -22.35
CA GLU A 2 -2.53 -78.60 -23.76
C GLU A 2 -3.67 -77.60 -24.05
N GLU A 3 -4.69 -77.54 -23.19
CA GLU A 3 -5.78 -76.57 -23.33
C GLU A 3 -5.32 -75.11 -23.18
N ALA A 4 -4.33 -74.85 -22.33
CA ALA A 4 -3.75 -73.52 -22.17
C ALA A 4 -2.96 -73.10 -23.43
N ARG A 5 -2.18 -74.02 -24.01
CA ARG A 5 -1.49 -73.79 -25.29
C ARG A 5 -2.46 -73.56 -26.44
N ALA A 6 -3.55 -74.33 -26.51
CA ALA A 6 -4.57 -74.17 -27.54
C ALA A 6 -5.29 -72.80 -27.49
N ARG A 7 -5.32 -72.16 -26.32
CA ARG A 7 -5.95 -70.85 -26.09
C ARG A 7 -4.94 -69.71 -25.89
N ALA A 8 -3.64 -69.97 -26.05
CA ALA A 8 -2.60 -68.98 -25.82
C ALA A 8 -2.77 -67.75 -26.72
N GLY A 9 -2.52 -66.56 -26.17
CA GLY A 9 -2.66 -65.29 -26.88
C GLY A 9 -4.10 -64.78 -27.01
N ASP A 10 -5.10 -65.56 -26.62
CA ASP A 10 -6.49 -65.09 -26.57
C ASP A 10 -6.65 -63.99 -25.49
N PRO A 11 -7.02 -62.76 -25.86
CA PRO A 11 -7.11 -61.63 -24.93
C PRO A 11 -8.25 -61.75 -23.91
N GLY A 12 -9.13 -62.74 -24.07
CA GLY A 12 -10.28 -62.95 -23.18
C GLY A 12 -11.48 -62.07 -23.52
N ARG A 13 -12.57 -62.22 -22.76
CA ARG A 13 -13.75 -61.36 -22.88
C ARG A 13 -13.47 -60.01 -22.22
N VAL A 14 -13.80 -58.93 -22.91
CA VAL A 14 -13.72 -57.57 -22.33
C VAL A 14 -15.08 -57.21 -21.73
N ALA A 15 -15.09 -57.03 -20.42
CA ALA A 15 -16.22 -56.47 -19.69
C ALA A 15 -16.28 -54.94 -19.90
N LEU A 16 -17.48 -54.39 -19.90
CA LEU A 16 -17.65 -52.94 -20.00
C LEU A 16 -17.16 -52.29 -18.69
N ARG A 17 -16.00 -51.63 -18.73
CA ARG A 17 -15.35 -51.05 -17.54
C ARG A 17 -15.65 -49.55 -17.42
N ARG A 18 -16.42 -49.16 -16.39
CA ARG A 18 -16.48 -47.76 -15.96
C ARG A 18 -15.22 -47.37 -15.20
N LEU A 19 -14.98 -46.07 -15.05
CA LEU A 19 -14.02 -45.58 -14.07
C LEU A 19 -14.50 -45.98 -12.67
N ASN A 20 -13.59 -46.55 -11.88
CA ASN A 20 -13.81 -46.66 -10.44
C ASN A 20 -13.67 -45.26 -9.78
N ASN A 21 -14.00 -45.16 -8.50
CA ASN A 21 -14.04 -43.89 -7.77
C ASN A 21 -12.67 -43.16 -7.81
N ASP A 22 -11.58 -43.90 -7.59
CA ASP A 22 -10.22 -43.34 -7.61
C ASP A 22 -9.81 -42.90 -9.03
N GLU A 23 -10.08 -43.73 -10.03
CA GLU A 23 -9.83 -43.42 -11.45
C GLU A 23 -10.59 -42.17 -11.89
N TYR A 24 -11.82 -41.97 -11.44
CA TYR A 24 -12.60 -40.76 -11.72
C TYR A 24 -11.94 -39.53 -11.07
N ASN A 25 -11.59 -39.61 -9.78
CA ASN A 25 -10.93 -38.53 -9.05
C ASN A 25 -9.60 -38.13 -9.71
N TYR A 26 -8.72 -39.10 -10.00
CA TYR A 26 -7.45 -38.83 -10.66
C TYR A 26 -7.63 -38.25 -12.06
N SER A 27 -8.59 -38.77 -12.85
CA SER A 27 -8.90 -38.25 -14.18
C SER A 27 -9.37 -36.80 -14.12
N VAL A 28 -10.23 -36.46 -13.17
CA VAL A 28 -10.71 -35.09 -12.95
C VAL A 28 -9.57 -34.17 -12.51
N ARG A 29 -8.74 -34.59 -11.56
CA ARG A 29 -7.58 -33.80 -11.10
C ARG A 29 -6.59 -33.55 -12.24
N ASP A 30 -6.31 -34.54 -13.07
CA ASP A 30 -5.39 -34.39 -14.21
C ASP A 30 -6.00 -33.54 -15.35
N LEU A 31 -7.33 -33.56 -15.52
CA LEU A 31 -8.01 -32.70 -16.50
C LEU A 31 -8.03 -31.22 -16.09
N THR A 32 -8.21 -30.97 -14.80
CA THR A 32 -8.47 -29.63 -14.26
C THR A 32 -7.23 -28.97 -13.66
N GLY A 33 -6.26 -29.75 -13.20
CA GLY A 33 -5.14 -29.27 -12.40
C GLY A 33 -5.49 -28.97 -10.94
N VAL A 34 -6.73 -29.23 -10.50
CA VAL A 34 -7.22 -28.91 -9.15
C VAL A 34 -7.05 -30.13 -8.25
N ALA A 35 -5.97 -30.17 -7.47
CA ALA A 35 -5.59 -31.33 -6.67
C ALA A 35 -6.58 -31.67 -5.54
N SER A 36 -7.28 -30.67 -5.01
CA SER A 36 -8.24 -30.79 -3.91
C SER A 36 -9.57 -31.46 -4.30
N LEU A 37 -9.87 -31.62 -5.59
CA LEU A 37 -11.13 -32.23 -6.04
C LEU A 37 -11.27 -33.68 -5.57
N ASN A 38 -12.35 -33.97 -4.83
CA ASN A 38 -12.75 -35.33 -4.44
C ASN A 38 -14.27 -35.50 -4.65
N PRO A 39 -14.74 -35.47 -5.91
CA PRO A 39 -16.17 -35.55 -6.22
C PRO A 39 -16.79 -36.91 -5.90
N THR A 40 -16.01 -37.98 -5.75
CA THR A 40 -16.55 -39.32 -5.45
C THR A 40 -16.62 -39.64 -3.95
N ARG A 41 -16.36 -38.67 -3.05
CA ARG A 41 -16.33 -38.91 -1.59
C ARG A 41 -17.61 -39.55 -1.03
N GLU A 42 -18.75 -39.27 -1.66
CA GLU A 42 -20.06 -39.81 -1.25
C GLU A 42 -20.48 -41.02 -2.09
N PHE A 43 -19.65 -41.52 -3.01
CA PHE A 43 -20.02 -42.64 -3.87
C PHE A 43 -20.03 -43.95 -3.06
N PRO A 44 -20.86 -44.93 -3.45
CA PRO A 44 -20.71 -46.28 -2.91
C PRO A 44 -19.29 -46.79 -3.13
N ILE A 45 -18.77 -47.56 -2.17
CA ILE A 45 -17.46 -48.21 -2.30
C ILE A 45 -17.52 -49.19 -3.48
N ASP A 46 -16.54 -49.13 -4.37
CA ASP A 46 -16.42 -50.09 -5.47
C ASP A 46 -16.06 -51.49 -4.95
N GLY A 47 -16.74 -52.51 -5.46
CA GLY A 47 -16.38 -53.89 -5.19
C GLY A 47 -15.05 -54.27 -5.86
N ALA A 48 -14.30 -55.15 -5.21
CA ALA A 48 -13.15 -55.80 -5.82
C ALA A 48 -13.55 -57.14 -6.45
N ALA A 49 -13.02 -57.45 -7.64
CA ALA A 49 -13.20 -58.75 -8.29
C ALA A 49 -11.93 -59.18 -9.04
N GLY A 50 -12.03 -60.30 -9.77
CA GLY A 50 -10.90 -60.92 -10.46
C GLY A 50 -9.77 -61.23 -9.50
N GLU A 51 -8.63 -60.59 -9.69
CA GLU A 51 -7.46 -60.75 -8.81
C GLU A 51 -7.52 -59.95 -7.51
N GLY A 52 -8.65 -59.31 -7.18
CA GLY A 52 -8.86 -58.59 -5.93
C GLY A 52 -8.74 -57.07 -6.07
N PHE A 53 -8.97 -56.52 -7.26
CA PHE A 53 -8.83 -55.09 -7.53
C PHE A 53 -10.16 -54.43 -7.81
N THR A 54 -10.31 -53.17 -7.36
CA THR A 54 -11.49 -52.33 -7.65
C THR A 54 -11.55 -51.85 -9.09
N ASN A 55 -10.54 -52.19 -9.90
CA ASN A 55 -10.44 -51.82 -11.30
C ASN A 55 -10.96 -52.96 -12.23
N ALA A 56 -11.45 -54.07 -11.66
CA ALA A 56 -11.99 -55.20 -12.40
C ALA A 56 -13.36 -54.87 -13.00
N GLY A 57 -13.51 -55.01 -14.33
CA GLY A 57 -14.72 -54.58 -15.04
C GLY A 57 -16.01 -55.27 -14.57
N ASP A 58 -15.94 -56.54 -14.20
CA ASP A 58 -17.11 -57.34 -13.78
C ASP A 58 -17.70 -56.90 -12.43
N ALA A 59 -16.95 -56.17 -11.60
CA ALA A 59 -17.43 -55.64 -10.33
C ALA A 59 -18.09 -54.26 -10.45
N LEU A 60 -17.85 -53.57 -11.57
CA LEU A 60 -18.14 -52.14 -11.72
C LEU A 60 -19.53 -51.89 -12.31
N VAL A 61 -20.55 -52.28 -11.54
CA VAL A 61 -21.96 -52.09 -11.90
C VAL A 61 -22.35 -50.61 -11.85
N MET A 62 -23.28 -50.20 -12.73
CA MET A 62 -23.89 -48.86 -12.75
C MET A 62 -25.33 -48.94 -12.26
N SER A 63 -25.63 -48.31 -11.12
CA SER A 63 -27.00 -48.16 -10.61
C SER A 63 -27.59 -46.79 -10.99
N PRO A 64 -28.94 -46.64 -11.03
CA PRO A 64 -29.56 -45.34 -11.27
C PRO A 64 -29.11 -44.26 -10.27
N ALA A 65 -28.93 -44.62 -9.00
CA ALA A 65 -28.44 -43.71 -7.97
C ALA A 65 -27.00 -43.24 -8.25
N LEU A 66 -26.13 -44.13 -8.75
CA LEU A 66 -24.76 -43.79 -9.09
C LEU A 66 -24.69 -42.84 -10.30
N VAL A 67 -25.59 -42.98 -11.29
CA VAL A 67 -25.69 -42.04 -12.42
C VAL A 67 -26.02 -40.62 -11.93
N GLY A 68 -26.94 -40.50 -10.96
CA GLY A 68 -27.24 -39.21 -10.30
C GLY A 68 -26.00 -38.62 -9.63
N LYS A 69 -25.25 -39.43 -8.88
CA LYS A 69 -24.01 -38.99 -8.22
C LYS A 69 -22.92 -38.54 -9.20
N PHE A 70 -22.78 -39.21 -10.35
CA PHE A 70 -21.88 -38.73 -11.41
C PHE A 70 -22.29 -37.37 -11.98
N LEU A 71 -23.58 -37.09 -12.09
CA LEU A 71 -24.07 -35.78 -12.53
C LEU A 71 -23.77 -34.69 -11.52
N ASP A 72 -23.96 -34.96 -10.24
CA ASP A 72 -23.66 -34.00 -9.19
C ASP A 72 -22.15 -33.77 -9.06
N ALA A 73 -21.34 -34.83 -9.17
CA ALA A 73 -19.89 -34.74 -9.33
C ALA A 73 -19.47 -33.89 -10.54
N GLY A 74 -20.08 -34.11 -11.71
CA GLY A 74 -19.79 -33.33 -12.91
C GLY A 74 -20.15 -31.85 -12.74
N LYS A 75 -21.24 -31.53 -12.03
CA LYS A 75 -21.62 -30.15 -11.68
C LYS A 75 -20.66 -29.54 -10.66
N GLU A 76 -20.24 -30.29 -9.64
CA GLU A 76 -19.24 -29.85 -8.65
C GLU A 76 -17.96 -29.46 -9.37
N VAL A 77 -17.40 -30.34 -10.19
CA VAL A 77 -16.18 -30.07 -10.98
C VAL A 77 -16.37 -28.87 -11.91
N ALA A 78 -17.52 -28.74 -12.55
CA ALA A 78 -17.79 -27.64 -13.45
C ALA A 78 -17.82 -26.27 -12.75
N GLN A 79 -18.19 -26.20 -11.46
CA GLN A 79 -18.16 -24.93 -10.70
C GLN A 79 -16.75 -24.35 -10.57
N HIS A 80 -15.72 -25.20 -10.64
CA HIS A 80 -14.33 -24.77 -10.63
C HIS A 80 -13.87 -24.15 -11.95
N ALA A 81 -14.67 -24.23 -13.02
CA ALA A 81 -14.38 -23.57 -14.28
C ALA A 81 -14.45 -22.03 -14.12
N MET A 82 -13.37 -21.39 -14.51
CA MET A 82 -13.12 -19.95 -14.52
C MET A 82 -13.04 -19.54 -15.99
N LEU A 83 -13.99 -18.74 -16.43
CA LEU A 83 -14.04 -18.21 -17.79
C LEU A 83 -13.15 -16.98 -17.87
N LEU A 84 -12.29 -16.94 -18.88
CA LEU A 84 -11.26 -15.93 -19.10
C LEU A 84 -11.24 -15.52 -20.58
N PRO A 85 -10.71 -14.33 -20.92
CA PRO A 85 -10.68 -13.85 -22.32
C PRO A 85 -10.03 -14.82 -23.32
N ASP A 86 -9.07 -15.61 -22.85
CA ASP A 86 -8.31 -16.59 -23.63
C ASP A 86 -8.92 -18.01 -23.60
N GLY A 87 -9.94 -18.27 -22.78
CA GLY A 87 -10.59 -19.59 -22.72
C GLY A 87 -11.11 -19.96 -21.33
N ILE A 88 -10.93 -21.23 -20.95
CA ILE A 88 -11.35 -21.75 -19.65
C ILE A 88 -10.15 -22.29 -18.90
N ARG A 89 -10.01 -21.87 -17.64
CA ARG A 89 -9.11 -22.45 -16.65
C ARG A 89 -9.91 -23.03 -15.49
N PHE A 90 -9.38 -23.99 -14.74
CA PHE A 90 -10.01 -24.43 -13.50
C PHE A 90 -9.26 -23.83 -12.30
N SER A 91 -10.01 -23.44 -11.27
CA SER A 91 -9.49 -22.83 -10.04
C SER A 91 -9.85 -23.68 -8.83
N GLU A 92 -9.02 -23.67 -7.77
CA GLU A 92 -9.41 -24.23 -6.46
C GLU A 92 -10.62 -23.51 -5.86
N HIS A 93 -10.85 -22.26 -6.27
CA HIS A 93 -11.91 -21.42 -5.78
C HIS A 93 -13.13 -21.38 -6.72
N VAL A 94 -14.32 -21.49 -6.13
CA VAL A 94 -15.60 -21.48 -6.86
C VAL A 94 -16.33 -20.13 -6.80
N THR A 95 -15.96 -19.25 -5.87
CA THR A 95 -16.58 -17.93 -5.73
C THR A 95 -15.78 -16.87 -6.47
N GLU A 96 -16.46 -15.83 -6.94
CA GLU A 96 -15.83 -14.68 -7.59
C GLU A 96 -14.83 -13.98 -6.64
N ARG A 97 -15.22 -13.80 -5.37
CA ARG A 97 -14.40 -13.16 -4.35
C ARG A 97 -13.08 -13.87 -4.15
N ASP A 98 -13.11 -15.19 -3.89
CA ASP A 98 -11.90 -15.96 -3.62
C ASP A 98 -10.98 -16.00 -4.85
N ARG A 99 -11.55 -16.02 -6.07
CA ARG A 99 -10.78 -15.92 -7.32
C ARG A 99 -10.12 -14.55 -7.47
N ALA A 100 -10.85 -13.48 -7.16
CA ALA A 100 -10.31 -12.12 -7.18
C ALA A 100 -9.19 -11.96 -6.14
N ASP A 101 -9.40 -12.45 -4.92
CA ASP A 101 -8.40 -12.43 -3.85
C ASP A 101 -7.12 -13.19 -4.26
N GLY A 102 -7.28 -14.37 -4.89
CA GLY A 102 -6.15 -15.13 -5.43
C GLY A 102 -5.40 -14.42 -6.58
N LEU A 103 -6.09 -13.69 -7.44
CA LEU A 103 -5.47 -12.88 -8.51
C LEU A 103 -4.78 -11.64 -7.94
N MET A 104 -5.40 -10.95 -6.99
CA MET A 104 -4.80 -9.81 -6.29
C MET A 104 -3.53 -10.23 -5.55
N ALA A 105 -3.54 -11.38 -4.87
CA ALA A 105 -2.35 -11.93 -4.23
C ALA A 105 -1.23 -12.21 -5.24
N GLN A 106 -1.54 -12.71 -6.44
CA GLN A 106 -0.55 -12.90 -7.51
C GLN A 106 0.04 -11.56 -7.98
N ILE A 107 -0.78 -10.54 -8.21
CA ILE A 107 -0.32 -9.20 -8.60
C ILE A 107 0.54 -8.57 -7.50
N GLN A 108 0.13 -8.67 -6.24
CA GLN A 108 0.89 -8.17 -5.09
C GLN A 108 2.23 -8.89 -4.95
N ASN A 109 2.24 -10.22 -5.09
CA ASN A 109 3.47 -11.01 -5.07
C ASN A 109 4.39 -10.64 -6.25
N PHE A 110 3.83 -10.34 -7.42
CA PHE A 110 4.58 -9.85 -8.57
C PHE A 110 5.23 -8.49 -8.25
N TYR A 111 4.49 -7.52 -7.70
CA TYR A 111 5.04 -6.24 -7.27
C TYR A 111 6.11 -6.37 -6.19
N ALA A 112 5.90 -7.25 -5.21
CA ALA A 112 6.82 -7.49 -4.10
C ALA A 112 8.23 -7.94 -4.55
N GLN A 113 8.37 -8.49 -5.76
CA GLN A 113 9.67 -8.87 -6.33
C GLN A 113 10.54 -7.66 -6.71
N HIS A 114 9.96 -6.46 -6.80
CA HIS A 114 10.59 -5.29 -7.41
C HIS A 114 10.71 -4.06 -6.49
N VAL A 115 10.09 -4.08 -5.31
CA VAL A 115 9.95 -2.91 -4.43
C VAL A 115 10.68 -3.12 -3.10
N ALA A 116 10.96 -2.03 -2.38
CA ALA A 116 11.57 -2.08 -1.06
C ALA A 116 10.58 -2.66 -0.01
N GLY A 117 11.07 -3.60 0.81
CA GLY A 117 10.29 -4.26 1.87
C GLY A 117 9.61 -5.54 1.42
N ARG A 118 10.17 -6.70 1.78
CA ARG A 118 9.40 -7.96 1.85
C ARG A 118 8.57 -7.93 3.13
N SER A 119 7.49 -7.14 3.17
CA SER A 119 6.48 -7.31 4.22
C SER A 119 5.68 -8.58 3.91
N ASN A 120 5.29 -9.30 4.96
CA ASN A 120 4.42 -10.45 4.83
C ASN A 120 3.07 -9.97 4.26
N ALA A 121 2.42 -10.82 3.46
CA ALA A 121 1.05 -10.60 3.01
C ALA A 121 0.13 -10.45 4.25
N GLY A 122 -0.19 -9.21 4.64
CA GLY A 122 -1.00 -8.92 5.82
C GLY A 122 -0.73 -7.58 6.53
N ASP A 123 0.42 -6.93 6.31
CA ASP A 123 0.69 -5.63 6.96
C ASP A 123 -0.11 -4.48 6.30
N ASN A 124 -0.67 -3.56 7.08
CA ASN A 124 -1.44 -2.42 6.56
C ASN A 124 -0.55 -1.49 5.72
N TRP A 125 -0.62 -1.68 4.40
CA TRP A 125 0.27 -1.15 3.36
C TRP A 125 0.39 0.39 3.22
N ASP A 126 -0.11 1.24 4.13
CA ASP A 126 0.22 2.69 4.23
C ASP A 126 -0.73 3.41 5.24
N ASP A 127 -0.91 2.89 6.47
CA ASP A 127 -1.85 3.52 7.43
C ASP A 127 -1.21 4.52 8.42
N SER A 128 0.12 4.60 8.48
CA SER A 128 0.76 5.55 9.40
C SER A 128 0.68 6.99 8.86
N ALA A 129 0.42 7.94 9.76
CA ALA A 129 0.49 9.38 9.44
C ALA A 129 1.87 9.79 8.89
N GLU A 130 2.93 9.03 9.25
CA GLU A 130 4.30 9.19 8.75
C GLU A 130 4.46 8.75 7.29
N ALA A 131 3.84 7.65 6.86
CA ALA A 131 3.84 7.20 5.45
C ALA A 131 3.07 8.17 4.54
N LYS A 132 2.01 8.81 5.07
CA LYS A 132 1.29 9.87 4.36
C LYS A 132 2.15 11.12 4.16
N ALA A 133 3.01 11.46 5.12
CA ALA A 133 3.85 12.66 5.09
C ALA A 133 5.19 12.49 4.33
N ASN A 134 5.71 11.27 4.20
CA ASN A 134 7.01 11.00 3.60
C ASN A 134 6.89 10.27 2.25
N VAL A 135 7.23 10.97 1.16
CA VAL A 135 7.18 10.47 -0.23
C VAL A 135 8.20 9.34 -0.46
N ILE A 136 9.24 9.25 0.37
CA ILE A 136 10.41 8.39 0.16
C ILE A 136 10.27 7.00 0.80
N ASN A 137 9.48 6.88 1.88
CA ASN A 137 9.35 5.64 2.66
C ASN A 137 8.03 4.91 2.37
N ARG A 138 7.44 5.11 1.19
CA ARG A 138 6.20 4.44 0.81
C ARG A 138 6.47 3.05 0.26
N ASN A 139 5.49 2.19 0.48
CA ASN A 139 5.43 0.90 -0.17
C ASN A 139 5.33 1.09 -1.70
N GLY A 140 6.14 0.36 -2.46
CA GLY A 140 6.25 0.53 -3.90
C GLY A 140 7.49 1.33 -4.37
N SER A 141 8.35 1.79 -3.47
CA SER A 141 9.59 2.51 -3.81
C SER A 141 10.71 1.59 -4.29
N ILE A 142 11.63 2.14 -5.11
CA ILE A 142 12.85 1.44 -5.53
C ILE A 142 13.86 1.45 -4.36
N PRO A 143 14.47 0.30 -3.97
CA PRO A 143 15.54 0.28 -2.97
C PRO A 143 16.84 0.83 -3.57
N LEU A 144 16.97 2.16 -3.65
CA LEU A 144 18.05 2.85 -4.38
C LEU A 144 19.46 2.53 -3.86
N GLU A 145 19.63 2.33 -2.56
CA GLU A 145 20.94 2.12 -1.93
C GLU A 145 21.68 0.88 -2.49
N PRO A 146 21.07 -0.32 -2.56
CA PRO A 146 21.66 -1.48 -3.25
C PRO A 146 22.09 -1.23 -4.70
N TYR A 147 21.32 -0.45 -5.47
CA TYR A 147 21.66 -0.15 -6.87
C TYR A 147 22.86 0.79 -6.97
N PHE A 148 22.90 1.87 -6.20
CA PHE A 148 24.05 2.76 -6.18
C PHE A 148 25.31 2.06 -5.63
N ALA A 149 25.16 1.18 -4.64
CA ALA A 149 26.23 0.35 -4.10
C ALA A 149 26.86 -0.57 -5.15
N ALA A 150 26.04 -1.24 -5.97
CA ALA A 150 26.53 -2.02 -7.09
C ALA A 150 27.33 -1.17 -8.08
N THR A 151 26.82 0.01 -8.45
CA THR A 151 27.52 0.87 -9.42
C THR A 151 28.85 1.43 -8.92
N LEU A 152 29.01 1.66 -7.61
CA LEU A 152 30.28 2.14 -7.04
C LEU A 152 31.28 1.00 -6.85
N ALA A 153 30.85 -0.10 -6.21
CA ALA A 153 31.74 -1.20 -5.88
C ALA A 153 32.32 -1.88 -7.13
N ASP A 154 31.53 -2.00 -8.19
CA ASP A 154 31.92 -2.67 -9.44
C ASP A 154 32.30 -1.66 -10.54
N ARG A 155 32.48 -0.37 -10.18
CA ARG A 155 32.72 0.75 -11.12
C ARG A 155 33.86 0.47 -12.10
N ASP A 156 35.00 0.03 -11.60
CA ASP A 156 36.19 -0.22 -12.41
C ASP A 156 36.06 -1.44 -13.31
N ALA A 157 35.41 -2.50 -12.81
CA ALA A 157 35.17 -3.73 -13.56
C ALA A 157 34.19 -3.49 -14.71
N LEU A 158 33.09 -2.77 -14.44
CA LEU A 158 32.10 -2.36 -15.44
C LEU A 158 32.70 -1.39 -16.47
N ALA A 159 33.52 -0.43 -16.05
CA ALA A 159 34.14 0.55 -16.94
C ALA A 159 35.18 -0.07 -17.90
N LYS A 160 35.93 -1.09 -17.46
CA LYS A 160 36.93 -1.81 -18.26
C LYS A 160 36.34 -2.96 -19.10
N GLY A 161 35.03 -3.21 -18.99
CA GLY A 161 34.35 -4.34 -19.64
C GLY A 161 34.74 -5.71 -19.08
N GLY A 162 35.28 -5.78 -17.86
CA GLY A 162 35.64 -7.03 -17.19
C GLY A 162 34.42 -7.82 -16.69
N GLU A 163 33.31 -7.13 -16.42
CA GLU A 163 32.01 -7.73 -16.11
C GLU A 163 30.88 -6.97 -16.83
N SER A 164 29.78 -7.66 -17.13
CA SER A 164 28.58 -7.03 -17.68
C SER A 164 27.62 -6.57 -16.58
N VAL A 165 26.83 -5.53 -16.83
CA VAL A 165 25.77 -5.07 -15.90
C VAL A 165 24.83 -6.20 -15.51
N THR A 166 24.48 -7.08 -16.46
CA THR A 166 23.61 -8.24 -16.21
C THR A 166 24.25 -9.23 -15.23
N ALA A 167 25.57 -9.45 -15.32
CA ALA A 167 26.29 -10.31 -14.39
C ALA A 167 26.30 -9.73 -12.98
N VAL A 168 26.62 -8.44 -12.82
CA VAL A 168 26.59 -7.72 -11.54
C VAL A 168 25.20 -7.76 -10.91
N ALA A 169 24.17 -7.47 -11.70
CA ALA A 169 22.78 -7.52 -11.26
C ALA A 169 22.40 -8.91 -10.73
N ARG A 170 22.77 -9.99 -11.44
CA ARG A 170 22.51 -11.37 -11.03
C ARG A 170 23.21 -11.73 -9.72
N THR A 171 24.49 -11.38 -9.60
CA THR A 171 25.29 -11.66 -8.39
C THR A 171 24.73 -10.96 -7.15
N ARG A 172 24.20 -9.74 -7.32
CA ARG A 172 23.68 -8.93 -6.21
C ARG A 172 22.16 -9.02 -6.02
N GLY A 173 21.46 -9.84 -6.80
CA GLY A 173 20.00 -9.98 -6.73
C GLY A 173 19.24 -8.70 -7.10
N LEU A 174 19.76 -7.90 -8.03
CA LEU A 174 19.18 -6.64 -8.50
C LEU A 174 18.52 -6.78 -9.87
N ASN A 175 17.64 -5.84 -10.22
CA ASN A 175 17.05 -5.80 -11.55
C ASN A 175 18.05 -5.28 -12.60
N ALA A 176 18.38 -6.10 -13.60
CA ALA A 176 19.39 -5.77 -14.62
C ALA A 176 18.98 -4.58 -15.52
N LYS A 177 17.70 -4.43 -15.86
CA LYS A 177 17.19 -3.34 -16.72
C LYS A 177 17.34 -1.99 -16.02
N TYR A 178 16.96 -1.93 -14.75
CA TYR A 178 17.10 -0.71 -13.96
C TYR A 178 18.57 -0.39 -13.67
N LEU A 179 19.38 -1.38 -13.26
CA LEU A 179 20.82 -1.19 -13.03
C LEU A 179 21.53 -0.68 -14.29
N GLY A 180 21.17 -1.19 -15.47
CA GLY A 180 21.73 -0.73 -16.74
C GLY A 180 21.34 0.70 -17.10
N SER A 181 20.08 1.08 -16.85
CA SER A 181 19.62 2.46 -17.05
C SER A 181 20.34 3.43 -16.11
N LEU A 182 20.50 3.04 -14.84
CA LEU A 182 21.24 3.80 -13.84
C LEU A 182 22.72 3.94 -14.22
N TRP A 183 23.38 2.84 -14.57
CA TRP A 183 24.79 2.82 -14.99
C TRP A 183 25.02 3.71 -16.22
N THR A 184 24.13 3.62 -17.21
CA THR A 184 24.18 4.47 -18.41
C THR A 184 24.07 5.96 -18.04
N MET A 185 23.14 6.31 -17.14
CA MET A 185 22.99 7.69 -16.67
C MET A 185 24.24 8.20 -15.95
N LEU A 186 24.86 7.37 -15.10
CA LEU A 186 26.03 7.73 -14.30
C LEU A 186 27.33 7.82 -15.12
N THR A 187 27.47 7.02 -16.17
CA THR A 187 28.71 6.95 -16.97
C THR A 187 28.70 7.81 -18.23
N ARG A 188 27.54 8.34 -18.63
CA ARG A 188 27.43 9.22 -19.80
C ARG A 188 28.40 10.41 -19.69
N ALA A 189 29.08 10.72 -20.79
CA ALA A 189 29.95 11.89 -20.90
C ALA A 189 29.15 13.20 -20.66
N ASP A 190 29.84 14.25 -20.21
CA ASP A 190 29.17 15.47 -19.79
C ASP A 190 28.55 16.24 -20.97
N ALA A 191 27.35 16.80 -20.71
CA ALA A 191 26.55 17.71 -21.53
C ALA A 191 25.67 17.15 -22.68
N PRO A 192 24.53 16.49 -22.37
CA PRO A 192 23.29 16.78 -23.06
C PRO A 192 22.67 18.07 -22.45
N SER A 193 22.38 19.06 -23.30
CA SER A 193 21.59 20.24 -22.94
C SER A 193 20.21 19.80 -22.46
N GLY A 194 19.97 19.75 -21.14
CA GLY A 194 18.64 19.44 -20.61
C GLY A 194 18.55 18.90 -19.18
N SER A 195 19.48 18.06 -18.70
CA SER A 195 19.27 17.35 -17.42
C SER A 195 20.23 17.78 -16.29
N PHE A 196 20.11 19.04 -15.88
CA PHE A 196 20.87 19.65 -14.78
C PHE A 196 20.81 18.84 -13.47
N LEU A 197 19.65 18.25 -13.13
CA LEU A 197 19.51 17.39 -11.94
C LEU A 197 20.31 16.08 -12.03
N LEU A 198 20.17 15.35 -13.13
CA LEU A 198 20.92 14.10 -13.33
C LEU A 198 22.43 14.36 -13.42
N ASN A 199 22.83 15.49 -14.00
CA ASN A 199 24.23 15.92 -14.01
C ASN A 199 24.74 16.18 -12.57
N ASN A 200 23.94 16.79 -11.70
CA ASN A 200 24.30 16.97 -10.30
C ASN A 200 24.47 15.63 -9.56
N ILE A 201 23.56 14.68 -9.77
CA ILE A 201 23.64 13.34 -9.18
C ILE A 201 24.88 12.60 -9.69
N ARG A 202 25.15 12.67 -11.00
CA ARG A 202 26.36 12.11 -11.61
C ARG A 202 27.63 12.68 -11.01
N ALA A 203 27.71 14.00 -10.85
CA ALA A 203 28.86 14.66 -10.26
C ALA A 203 29.08 14.22 -8.80
N ARG A 204 28.01 14.10 -8.01
CA ARG A 204 28.08 13.57 -6.64
C ARG A 204 28.55 12.12 -6.60
N TRP A 205 28.04 11.26 -7.49
CA TRP A 205 28.47 9.87 -7.58
C TRP A 205 29.94 9.73 -7.99
N ARG A 206 30.41 10.53 -8.96
CA ARG A 206 31.83 10.56 -9.35
C ARG A 206 32.75 11.03 -8.22
N ALA A 207 32.26 11.92 -7.36
CA ALA A 207 32.99 12.43 -6.20
C ALA A 207 32.88 11.54 -4.94
N ALA A 208 32.01 10.52 -4.95
CA ALA A 208 31.83 9.62 -3.83
C ALA A 208 33.04 8.67 -3.69
N ALA A 209 33.53 8.52 -2.47
CA ALA A 209 34.50 7.49 -2.08
C ALA A 209 33.80 6.12 -1.94
N ASP A 210 34.59 5.04 -1.91
CA ASP A 210 34.11 3.66 -2.08
C ASP A 210 33.14 3.17 -0.97
N ASP A 211 32.93 3.93 0.12
CA ASP A 211 32.10 3.56 1.27
C ASP A 211 30.94 4.51 1.62
N ASN A 212 30.86 5.72 1.03
CA ASN A 212 29.88 6.73 1.45
C ASN A 212 28.88 7.14 0.36
N LEU A 213 27.79 6.37 0.27
CA LEU A 213 26.69 6.58 -0.69
C LEU A 213 25.58 7.50 -0.20
N LYS A 214 25.55 7.78 1.10
CA LYS A 214 24.49 8.54 1.73
C LYS A 214 24.25 9.91 1.06
N PRO A 215 25.27 10.71 0.68
CA PRO A 215 25.06 11.98 0.00
C PRO A 215 24.39 11.87 -1.38
N VAL A 216 24.56 10.74 -2.08
CA VAL A 216 23.96 10.50 -3.41
C VAL A 216 22.49 10.08 -3.23
N VAL A 217 22.24 9.10 -2.36
CA VAL A 217 20.88 8.60 -2.08
C VAL A 217 20.01 9.71 -1.47
N ASP A 218 20.52 10.42 -0.45
CA ASP A 218 19.82 11.55 0.19
C ASP A 218 19.53 12.69 -0.80
N ALA A 219 20.35 12.87 -1.84
CA ALA A 219 20.09 13.86 -2.88
C ALA A 219 18.91 13.44 -3.76
N VAL A 220 18.89 12.19 -4.24
CA VAL A 220 17.78 11.65 -5.05
C VAL A 220 16.47 11.71 -4.25
N GLN A 221 16.48 11.24 -3.01
CA GLN A 221 15.31 11.20 -2.14
C GLN A 221 14.72 12.60 -1.88
N ARG A 222 15.55 13.60 -1.58
CA ARG A 222 15.07 14.99 -1.41
C ARG A 222 14.45 15.56 -2.68
N TRP A 223 14.96 15.19 -3.86
CA TRP A 223 14.35 15.56 -5.13
C TRP A 223 13.05 14.81 -5.41
N GLN A 224 12.95 13.52 -5.08
CA GLN A 224 11.68 12.78 -5.13
C GLN A 224 10.61 13.47 -4.27
N GLN A 225 10.94 13.85 -3.03
CA GLN A 225 10.03 14.56 -2.12
C GLN A 225 9.58 15.94 -2.67
N ALA A 226 10.45 16.65 -3.39
CA ALA A 226 10.13 17.97 -3.94
C ALA A 226 9.33 17.92 -5.24
N LEU A 227 9.52 16.87 -6.05
CA LEU A 227 9.00 16.78 -7.41
C LEU A 227 7.75 15.92 -7.57
N TRP A 228 7.33 15.23 -6.52
CA TRP A 228 6.13 14.39 -6.49
C TRP A 228 5.15 14.84 -5.41
N ARG A 229 3.87 14.63 -5.70
CA ARG A 229 2.78 14.66 -4.71
C ARG A 229 1.91 13.42 -4.89
N PHE A 230 1.30 12.97 -3.81
CA PHE A 230 0.32 11.89 -3.86
C PHE A 230 -1.07 12.43 -3.57
N ASP A 231 -2.02 12.13 -4.43
CA ASP A 231 -3.43 12.53 -4.29
C ASP A 231 -4.30 11.32 -3.93
N PRO A 232 -5.42 11.50 -3.22
CA PRO A 232 -6.38 10.41 -2.95
C PRO A 232 -6.96 9.80 -4.23
N ILE A 233 -7.10 8.49 -4.25
CA ILE A 233 -7.63 7.67 -5.36
C ILE A 233 -9.14 7.85 -5.49
N GLY A 234 -9.90 7.97 -4.39
CA GLY A 234 -11.35 8.21 -4.45
C GLY A 234 -11.73 9.49 -5.22
N HIS A 235 -10.80 10.45 -5.31
CA HIS A 235 -10.94 11.67 -6.07
C HIS A 235 -10.50 11.58 -7.54
N ILE A 236 -9.93 10.46 -8.00
CA ILE A 236 -9.46 10.29 -9.38
C ILE A 236 -10.66 10.08 -10.31
N GLY A 237 -10.66 10.77 -11.46
CA GLY A 237 -11.71 10.63 -12.49
C GLY A 237 -12.89 11.62 -12.37
N ARG A 238 -12.97 12.41 -11.30
CA ARG A 238 -13.90 13.56 -11.21
C ARG A 238 -13.42 14.72 -12.08
N GLN A 239 -14.34 15.54 -12.59
CA GLN A 239 -13.98 16.73 -13.36
C GLN A 239 -13.14 17.70 -12.51
N GLY A 240 -11.92 18.03 -12.96
CA GLY A 240 -10.96 18.86 -12.22
C GLY A 240 -10.25 18.16 -11.06
N GLY A 241 -10.42 16.84 -10.90
CA GLY A 241 -9.68 16.03 -9.92
C GLY A 241 -8.28 15.59 -10.38
N PRO A 242 -7.51 14.96 -9.48
CA PRO A 242 -6.23 14.33 -9.83
C PRO A 242 -6.40 13.24 -10.89
N THR A 243 -5.38 13.04 -11.73
CA THR A 243 -5.40 12.06 -12.83
C THR A 243 -4.67 10.75 -12.52
N ALA A 244 -3.83 10.75 -11.49
CA ALA A 244 -3.06 9.61 -11.01
C ALA A 244 -2.94 9.67 -9.49
N TRP A 245 -2.52 8.58 -8.86
CA TRP A 245 -2.16 8.55 -7.44
C TRP A 245 -0.84 9.30 -7.23
N MET A 246 0.17 9.08 -8.07
CA MET A 246 1.44 9.81 -8.05
C MET A 246 1.49 10.89 -9.14
N ASN A 247 1.35 12.16 -8.76
CA ASN A 247 1.38 13.29 -9.71
C ASN A 247 2.65 14.13 -9.61
N PRO A 248 3.17 14.65 -10.74
CA PRO A 248 4.30 15.57 -10.72
C PRO A 248 3.93 16.89 -10.05
N LYS A 249 4.86 17.44 -9.26
CA LYS A 249 4.77 18.75 -8.62
C LYS A 249 5.72 19.73 -9.30
N SER A 250 5.20 20.86 -9.78
CA SER A 250 6.05 21.94 -10.32
C SER A 250 6.74 22.70 -9.19
N ILE A 251 7.97 23.14 -9.46
CA ILE A 251 8.77 23.98 -8.57
C ILE A 251 9.23 25.26 -9.26
N THR A 252 8.73 25.57 -10.47
CA THR A 252 9.04 26.80 -11.19
C THR A 252 8.02 27.89 -10.86
N GLN A 253 8.48 29.15 -10.79
CA GLN A 253 7.62 30.32 -10.63
C GLN A 253 8.26 31.56 -11.28
N SER A 254 7.47 32.61 -11.55
CA SER A 254 7.98 33.84 -12.17
C SER A 254 8.59 34.84 -11.19
N SER A 255 8.20 34.78 -9.92
CA SER A 255 8.72 35.63 -8.85
C SER A 255 8.62 34.95 -7.48
N VAL A 256 9.33 35.47 -6.48
CA VAL A 256 9.26 35.04 -5.08
C VAL A 256 9.08 36.26 -4.19
N ASP A 257 8.09 36.24 -3.31
CA ASP A 257 7.90 37.30 -2.29
C ASP A 257 8.57 36.91 -0.97
N PHE A 258 9.21 37.88 -0.33
CA PHE A 258 9.89 37.73 0.96
C PHE A 258 9.33 38.74 1.97
N SER A 259 9.08 38.27 3.19
CA SER A 259 8.68 39.08 4.33
C SER A 259 9.51 38.64 5.54
N LEU A 260 10.35 39.54 6.05
CA LEU A 260 11.31 39.26 7.12
C LEU A 260 11.03 40.18 8.30
N GLU A 261 10.53 39.62 9.39
CA GLU A 261 10.41 40.36 10.65
C GLU A 261 11.79 40.70 11.19
N LEU A 262 12.00 41.97 11.53
CA LEU A 262 13.27 42.42 12.06
C LEU A 262 13.15 42.55 13.57
N GLN A 263 14.01 41.82 14.27
CA GLN A 263 14.17 41.96 15.71
C GLN A 263 15.43 42.77 15.99
N PRO A 264 15.35 43.84 16.79
CA PRO A 264 16.54 44.55 17.25
C PRO A 264 17.50 43.56 17.92
N THR A 265 18.80 43.69 17.64
CA THR A 265 19.79 42.87 18.34
C THR A 265 19.88 43.31 19.81
N ALA A 266 20.13 42.36 20.71
CA ALA A 266 20.14 42.61 22.16
C ALA A 266 21.23 43.61 22.61
N ASP A 267 22.28 43.77 21.80
CA ASP A 267 23.40 44.69 22.00
C ASP A 267 23.21 46.05 21.29
N GLY A 268 22.12 46.22 20.52
CA GLY A 268 21.82 47.45 19.78
C GLY A 268 22.60 47.63 18.47
N SER A 269 23.32 46.60 17.99
CA SER A 269 23.97 46.59 16.67
C SER A 269 22.97 46.61 15.50
N ASP A 270 23.48 46.78 14.28
CA ASP A 270 22.66 46.66 13.07
C ASP A 270 22.13 45.23 12.90
N VAL A 271 20.90 45.11 12.43
CA VAL A 271 20.32 43.88 11.90
C VAL A 271 20.83 43.69 10.47
N VAL A 272 21.55 42.59 10.23
CA VAL A 272 22.10 42.27 8.90
C VAL A 272 21.16 41.34 8.16
N VAL A 273 20.74 41.75 6.97
CA VAL A 273 19.94 40.94 6.04
C VAL A 273 20.77 40.56 4.82
N TYR A 274 20.70 39.29 4.43
CA TYR A 274 21.34 38.76 3.24
C TYR A 274 20.29 38.51 2.15
N LEU A 275 20.51 39.08 0.96
CA LEU A 275 19.78 38.75 -0.27
C LEU A 275 20.71 37.94 -1.16
N ALA A 276 20.33 36.71 -1.53
CA ALA A 276 21.16 35.86 -2.37
C ALA A 276 20.42 35.32 -3.57
N ALA A 277 21.08 35.39 -4.72
CA ALA A 277 20.68 34.81 -5.98
C ALA A 277 21.70 33.73 -6.37
N SER A 278 21.22 32.53 -6.67
CA SER A 278 22.04 31.38 -7.07
C SER A 278 21.55 30.82 -8.40
N ASP A 279 22.47 30.33 -9.24
CA ASP A 279 22.19 29.63 -10.50
C ASP A 279 21.36 28.36 -10.23
N ALA A 280 20.36 28.08 -11.09
CA ALA A 280 19.56 26.85 -11.02
C ALA A 280 20.28 25.62 -11.62
N GLY A 281 21.56 25.74 -11.94
CA GLY A 281 22.42 24.64 -12.37
C GLY A 281 22.46 24.44 -13.89
N ASP A 282 22.07 25.47 -14.64
CA ASP A 282 22.07 25.47 -16.10
C ASP A 282 22.94 26.58 -16.73
N GLY A 283 23.63 27.36 -15.90
CA GLY A 283 24.64 28.32 -16.30
C GLY A 283 24.18 29.76 -16.09
N SER A 284 25.08 30.61 -15.61
CA SER A 284 24.71 31.93 -15.05
C SER A 284 24.84 33.12 -16.00
N GLU A 285 25.06 32.89 -17.29
CA GLU A 285 25.32 33.97 -18.27
C GLU A 285 24.17 34.99 -18.32
N ASN A 286 22.92 34.52 -18.22
CA ASN A 286 21.72 35.34 -18.32
C ASN A 286 20.96 35.50 -16.99
N ASP A 287 21.60 35.18 -15.85
CA ASP A 287 20.95 35.16 -14.54
C ASP A 287 20.91 36.55 -13.88
N PHE A 288 20.25 37.50 -14.53
CA PHE A 288 20.03 38.83 -13.96
C PHE A 288 18.77 38.82 -13.10
N VAL A 289 18.91 39.19 -11.82
CA VAL A 289 17.85 39.17 -10.81
C VAL A 289 17.54 40.59 -10.38
N ARG A 290 16.26 40.93 -10.40
CA ARG A 290 15.71 42.16 -9.87
C ARG A 290 15.06 41.91 -8.52
N TRP A 291 15.66 42.45 -7.47
CA TRP A 291 15.04 42.61 -6.16
C TRP A 291 14.19 43.88 -6.16
N ARG A 292 12.88 43.70 -6.31
CA ARG A 292 11.91 44.76 -6.53
C ARG A 292 11.48 45.40 -5.21
N ASN A 293 11.59 46.72 -5.16
CA ASN A 293 11.15 47.61 -4.08
C ASN A 293 11.43 47.09 -2.64
N PRO A 294 12.67 46.72 -2.27
CA PRO A 294 12.97 46.32 -0.91
C PRO A 294 12.73 47.50 0.05
N ARG A 295 11.87 47.32 1.05
CA ARG A 295 11.49 48.40 1.97
C ARG A 295 11.07 47.89 3.35
N LEU A 296 11.22 48.76 4.35
CA LEU A 296 10.79 48.51 5.73
C LEU A 296 9.39 49.06 5.97
N VAL A 297 8.47 48.19 6.36
CA VAL A 297 7.05 48.52 6.64
C VAL A 297 6.70 48.22 8.10
N GLY A 298 5.60 48.79 8.60
CA GLY A 298 5.07 48.48 9.93
C GLY A 298 5.59 49.39 11.06
N GLY A 299 5.23 49.03 12.29
CA GLY A 299 5.62 49.76 13.50
C GLY A 299 4.97 51.13 13.68
N GLY A 300 3.86 51.42 12.98
CA GLY A 300 3.21 52.74 12.99
C GLY A 300 4.05 53.85 12.33
N LYS A 301 5.05 53.47 11.53
CA LYS A 301 5.98 54.37 10.84
C LYS A 301 5.75 54.30 9.32
N ALA A 302 6.06 55.37 8.59
CA ALA A 302 5.97 55.38 7.13
C ALA A 302 6.94 54.38 6.48
N ASP A 303 6.54 53.79 5.36
CA ASP A 303 7.36 52.90 4.53
C ASP A 303 8.72 53.55 4.21
N LEU A 304 9.79 52.81 4.47
CA LEU A 304 11.16 53.28 4.25
C LEU A 304 11.86 52.42 3.20
N PRO A 305 12.12 52.93 1.99
CA PRO A 305 12.88 52.21 0.97
C PRO A 305 14.28 51.85 1.47
N MET A 306 14.76 50.64 1.17
CA MET A 306 16.06 50.17 1.64
C MET A 306 17.24 51.02 1.12
N ARG A 307 17.09 51.63 -0.06
CA ARG A 307 18.06 52.57 -0.61
C ARG A 307 18.32 53.78 0.30
N ASP A 308 17.32 54.19 1.08
CA ASP A 308 17.36 55.42 1.87
C ASP A 308 17.81 55.15 3.31
N VAL A 309 17.85 53.88 3.74
CA VAL A 309 18.19 53.45 5.11
C VAL A 309 19.60 53.90 5.54
N PRO A 310 20.69 53.68 4.77
CA PRO A 310 22.02 54.09 5.21
C PRO A 310 22.16 55.61 5.35
N GLY A 311 21.62 56.37 4.38
CA GLY A 311 21.65 57.83 4.39
C GLY A 311 20.82 58.42 5.53
N LEU A 312 19.64 57.85 5.80
CA LEU A 312 18.78 58.24 6.90
C LEU A 312 19.44 57.96 8.26
N ALA A 313 20.00 56.77 8.44
CA ALA A 313 20.72 56.39 9.66
C ALA A 313 21.84 57.40 10.00
N GLY A 314 22.67 57.74 9.01
CA GLY A 314 23.72 58.73 9.16
C GLY A 314 23.19 60.11 9.57
N ARG A 315 22.07 60.55 8.98
CA ARG A 315 21.47 61.85 9.30
C ARG A 315 20.80 61.88 10.67
N LEU A 316 20.10 60.81 11.08
CA LEU A 316 19.47 60.69 12.40
C LEU A 316 20.51 60.70 13.53
N ALA A 317 21.62 59.97 13.35
CA ALA A 317 22.73 60.00 14.30
C ALA A 317 23.32 61.41 14.48
N LYS A 318 23.40 62.19 13.39
CA LYS A 318 23.83 63.60 13.43
C LYS A 318 22.82 64.49 14.17
N LEU A 319 21.53 64.39 13.85
CA LEU A 319 20.44 65.16 14.49
C LEU A 319 20.35 64.92 16.00
N ARG A 320 20.54 63.67 16.45
CA ARG A 320 20.51 63.31 17.87
C ARG A 320 21.63 64.03 18.65
N ARG A 321 22.86 64.02 18.12
CA ARG A 321 24.00 64.73 18.73
C ARG A 321 23.77 66.24 18.76
N GLU A 322 23.28 66.82 17.66
CA GLU A 322 22.97 68.24 17.56
C GLU A 322 21.87 68.66 18.54
N THR A 323 20.84 67.83 18.70
CA THR A 323 19.74 68.07 19.64
C THR A 323 20.20 68.07 21.09
N LEU A 324 20.94 67.03 21.50
CA LEU A 324 21.43 66.93 22.87
C LEU A 324 22.36 68.10 23.23
N ALA A 325 23.21 68.52 22.29
CA ALA A 325 24.11 69.67 22.44
C ALA A 325 23.40 71.04 22.50
N ASN A 326 22.12 71.12 22.16
CA ASN A 326 21.31 72.34 22.21
C ASN A 326 20.10 72.19 23.16
N THR A 327 20.14 71.23 24.10
CA THR A 327 19.06 70.92 25.05
C THR A 327 18.51 72.17 25.75
N ALA A 328 19.36 73.12 26.14
CA ALA A 328 18.92 74.33 26.81
C ALA A 328 18.05 75.23 25.91
N LYS A 329 18.34 75.25 24.60
CA LYS A 329 17.53 75.99 23.61
C LYS A 329 16.18 75.31 23.36
N PHE A 330 16.14 73.98 23.28
CA PHE A 330 14.89 73.23 23.15
C PHE A 330 13.98 73.44 24.37
N LEU A 331 14.56 73.42 25.59
CA LEU A 331 13.83 73.74 26.81
C LEU A 331 13.33 75.19 26.83
N ALA A 332 14.14 76.16 26.38
CA ALA A 332 13.73 77.56 26.26
C ALA A 332 12.55 77.73 25.29
N ALA A 333 12.63 77.13 24.10
CA ALA A 333 11.53 77.11 23.14
C ALA A 333 10.27 76.48 23.73
N ALA A 334 10.40 75.35 24.43
CA ALA A 334 9.29 74.67 25.08
C ALA A 334 8.67 75.46 26.26
N ALA A 335 9.39 76.40 26.87
CA ALA A 335 8.86 77.25 27.93
C ALA A 335 7.97 78.39 27.39
N GLU A 336 8.16 78.81 26.14
CA GLU A 336 7.39 79.87 25.46
C GLU A 336 6.10 79.35 24.80
N THR A 337 5.82 78.06 24.92
CA THR A 337 4.66 77.43 24.28
C THR A 337 3.39 77.75 25.07
N THR A 338 2.70 78.85 24.72
CA THR A 338 1.43 79.28 25.34
C THR A 338 0.30 79.37 24.29
N GLY A 339 -0.80 78.62 24.49
CA GLY A 339 -2.00 78.68 23.64
C GLY A 339 -2.44 77.33 23.04
N ASP A 340 -3.65 77.31 22.47
CA ASP A 340 -4.31 76.13 21.88
C ASP A 340 -3.83 75.78 20.45
N GLU A 341 -2.86 76.51 19.85
CA GLU A 341 -2.16 76.15 18.59
C GLU A 341 -0.83 76.96 18.37
N PRO A 342 0.30 76.65 19.05
CA PRO A 342 1.61 77.26 18.79
C PRO A 342 2.18 76.96 17.40
N ASP A 343 2.63 77.99 16.70
CA ASP A 343 3.41 77.88 15.45
C ASP A 343 4.83 77.37 15.76
N ILE A 344 5.01 76.05 15.63
CA ILE A 344 6.26 75.36 15.94
C ILE A 344 7.40 75.79 15.01
N ASP A 345 7.11 76.03 13.73
CA ASP A 345 8.12 76.43 12.75
C ASP A 345 8.68 77.82 13.07
N ALA A 346 7.82 78.76 13.44
CA ALA A 346 8.24 80.09 13.88
C ALA A 346 9.03 80.05 15.20
N LEU A 347 8.61 79.22 16.15
CA LEU A 347 9.27 79.06 17.44
C LEU A 347 10.65 78.40 17.31
N ALA A 348 10.75 77.34 16.51
CA ALA A 348 11.99 76.65 16.21
C ALA A 348 13.01 77.58 15.54
N LYS A 349 12.55 78.37 14.55
CA LYS A 349 13.38 79.37 13.87
C LYS A 349 13.89 80.46 14.82
N ARG A 350 13.06 80.93 15.75
CA ARG A 350 13.43 81.96 16.75
C ARG A 350 14.53 81.47 17.70
N HIS A 351 14.43 80.22 18.16
CA HIS A 351 15.38 79.64 19.11
C HIS A 351 16.57 78.93 18.42
N GLY A 352 16.60 78.91 17.09
CA GLY A 352 17.67 78.30 16.30
C GLY A 352 17.78 76.79 16.52
N VAL A 353 16.63 76.12 16.67
CA VAL A 353 16.52 74.67 16.86
C VAL A 353 15.77 74.04 15.69
N ASP A 354 15.96 72.73 15.49
CA ASP A 354 15.25 71.99 14.45
C ASP A 354 13.76 71.82 14.83
N ALA A 355 12.85 72.16 13.91
CA ALA A 355 11.42 72.22 14.19
C ALA A 355 10.82 70.84 14.48
N ASP A 356 11.23 69.81 13.73
CA ASP A 356 10.77 68.44 13.92
C ASP A 356 11.30 67.88 15.25
N MET A 357 12.55 68.20 15.63
CA MET A 357 13.09 67.87 16.96
C MET A 357 12.39 68.64 18.09
N LEU A 358 11.94 69.87 17.85
CA LEU A 358 11.21 70.65 18.85
C LEU A 358 9.85 70.02 19.17
N VAL A 359 9.15 69.47 18.18
CA VAL A 359 7.94 68.67 18.40
C VAL A 359 8.23 67.47 19.30
N ALA A 360 9.31 66.72 19.05
CA ALA A 360 9.67 65.57 19.88
C ALA A 360 9.99 65.96 21.34
N TRP A 361 10.59 67.14 21.55
CA TRP A 361 10.80 67.70 22.89
C TRP A 361 9.49 68.13 23.56
N LEU A 362 8.57 68.76 22.83
CA LEU A 362 7.26 69.15 23.33
C LEU A 362 6.40 67.93 23.73
N ASP A 363 6.44 66.87 22.93
CA ASP A 363 5.81 65.58 23.23
C ASP A 363 6.42 64.93 24.50
N TYR A 364 7.75 64.94 24.62
CA TYR A 364 8.44 64.44 25.81
C TYR A 364 8.11 65.26 27.08
N LEU A 365 7.88 66.57 26.93
CA LEU A 365 7.54 67.48 28.03
C LEU A 365 6.03 67.55 28.33
N ALA A 366 5.20 67.02 27.42
CA ALA A 366 3.74 67.11 27.40
C ALA A 366 3.20 68.56 27.36
N LEU A 367 3.76 69.42 26.50
CA LEU A 367 3.37 70.84 26.32
C LEU A 367 2.94 71.11 24.86
N GLY A 368 1.85 71.86 24.61
CA GLY A 368 1.36 72.18 23.24
C GLY A 368 -0.17 72.10 23.06
N PRO A 369 -0.73 72.14 21.83
CA PRO A 369 -2.15 72.03 21.47
C PRO A 369 -2.55 70.60 21.11
N GLY A 370 -3.84 70.27 21.20
CA GLY A 370 -4.32 68.94 20.83
C GLY A 370 -4.96 68.94 19.44
N GLY A 371 -4.27 68.44 18.41
CA GLY A 371 -4.87 68.28 17.06
C GLY A 371 -5.96 67.18 16.98
N PRO A 372 -6.65 67.04 15.83
CA PRO A 372 -7.62 65.96 15.62
C PRO A 372 -6.94 64.59 15.72
N VAL A 373 -7.66 63.60 16.26
CA VAL A 373 -7.10 62.25 16.41
C VAL A 373 -6.86 61.63 15.04
N THR A 374 -5.63 61.22 14.78
CA THR A 374 -5.31 60.42 13.61
C THR A 374 -5.78 58.98 13.85
N ILE A 375 -6.59 58.47 12.94
CA ILE A 375 -7.07 57.08 12.95
C ILE A 375 -6.28 56.34 11.87
N ASP A 376 -5.30 55.57 12.29
CA ASP A 376 -4.53 54.68 11.42
C ASP A 376 -5.26 53.33 11.25
N GLY A 377 -4.89 52.57 10.22
CA GLY A 377 -5.42 51.23 9.99
C GLY A 377 -6.85 51.18 9.44
N LEU A 378 -7.32 52.26 8.82
CA LEU A 378 -8.60 52.28 8.09
C LEU A 378 -8.65 51.13 7.08
N PHE A 379 -9.76 50.40 7.08
CA PHE A 379 -9.98 49.39 6.06
C PHE A 379 -10.20 50.06 4.70
N THR A 380 -9.35 49.72 3.72
CA THR A 380 -9.40 50.25 2.36
C THR A 380 -10.01 49.27 1.36
N ARG A 381 -10.17 47.99 1.73
CA ARG A 381 -10.71 46.93 0.88
C ARG A 381 -12.17 46.65 1.20
N LYS A 382 -13.04 46.78 0.18
CA LYS A 382 -14.45 46.40 0.26
C LYS A 382 -14.63 44.88 0.28
N MET A 383 -15.52 44.41 1.14
CA MET A 383 -16.03 43.04 1.16
C MET A 383 -17.46 43.06 0.61
N LEU A 384 -17.64 42.41 -0.53
CA LEU A 384 -18.93 42.32 -1.21
C LEU A 384 -19.50 40.92 -1.07
N LYS A 385 -20.82 40.81 -0.96
CA LYS A 385 -21.55 39.53 -0.99
C LYS A 385 -21.06 38.51 0.05
N SER A 386 -20.85 38.95 1.28
CA SER A 386 -20.28 38.09 2.33
C SER A 386 -21.24 36.94 2.66
N GLY A 387 -20.71 35.71 2.70
CA GLY A 387 -21.54 34.50 2.84
C GLY A 387 -22.45 34.21 1.64
N GLY A 388 -22.24 34.86 0.50
CA GLY A 388 -23.06 34.70 -0.71
C GLY A 388 -24.29 35.62 -0.80
N TYR A 389 -24.51 36.49 0.18
CA TYR A 389 -25.68 37.38 0.24
C TYR A 389 -25.37 38.78 -0.28
N ASP A 390 -26.08 39.23 -1.32
CA ASP A 390 -25.85 40.54 -1.96
C ASP A 390 -26.02 41.76 -1.03
N PHE A 391 -26.77 41.60 0.06
CA PHE A 391 -27.06 42.62 1.07
C PHE A 391 -26.18 42.54 2.33
N VAL A 392 -25.23 41.60 2.39
CA VAL A 392 -24.24 41.55 3.50
C VAL A 392 -22.89 42.02 2.99
N ASN A 393 -22.52 43.22 3.39
CA ASN A 393 -21.36 43.93 2.86
C ASN A 393 -20.52 44.57 3.97
N GLY A 394 -19.27 44.88 3.68
CA GLY A 394 -18.35 45.38 4.71
C GLY A 394 -16.98 45.80 4.22
N TRP A 395 -16.02 45.85 5.15
CA TRP A 395 -14.63 46.23 4.91
C TRP A 395 -13.67 45.27 5.63
N GLY A 396 -12.55 44.94 5.00
CA GLY A 396 -11.55 44.02 5.56
C GLY A 396 -11.00 42.99 4.57
N THR A 397 -10.53 41.85 5.08
CA THR A 397 -10.11 40.69 4.27
C THR A 397 -11.22 39.62 4.21
N LEU A 398 -11.13 38.67 3.28
CA LEU A 398 -12.10 37.55 3.21
C LEU A 398 -12.07 36.62 4.44
N GLY A 399 -11.03 36.70 5.28
CA GLY A 399 -10.91 35.97 6.53
C GLY A 399 -11.10 36.92 7.71
N THR A 400 -9.99 37.43 8.23
CA THR A 400 -9.93 38.38 9.35
C THR A 400 -8.74 39.35 9.16
N PRO A 401 -8.77 40.57 9.72
CA PRO A 401 -9.85 41.17 10.48
C PRO A 401 -10.90 41.81 9.55
N SER A 402 -12.15 41.88 9.99
CA SER A 402 -13.25 42.38 9.16
C SER A 402 -14.39 43.02 9.96
N VAL A 403 -15.14 43.91 9.30
CA VAL A 403 -16.42 44.47 9.77
C VAL A 403 -17.44 44.39 8.65
N ALA A 404 -18.63 43.89 8.94
CA ALA A 404 -19.70 43.71 7.97
C ALA A 404 -21.03 44.16 8.57
N ALA A 405 -21.98 44.50 7.69
CA ALA A 405 -23.34 44.82 8.07
C ALA A 405 -24.35 44.00 7.26
N ASN A 406 -25.43 43.59 7.92
CA ASN A 406 -26.61 43.02 7.29
C ASN A 406 -27.65 44.13 7.09
N SER A 407 -27.85 44.56 5.84
CA SER A 407 -28.79 45.64 5.52
C SER A 407 -30.24 45.14 5.30
N SER A 408 -30.53 43.87 5.56
CA SER A 408 -31.83 43.25 5.29
C SER A 408 -32.69 43.09 6.55
N ASP A 409 -33.97 42.81 6.32
CA ASP A 409 -34.95 42.45 7.37
C ASP A 409 -34.83 41.00 7.85
N THR A 410 -33.87 40.22 7.32
CA THR A 410 -33.74 38.77 7.60
C THR A 410 -32.45 38.47 8.33
N GLU A 411 -32.52 37.59 9.33
CA GLU A 411 -31.32 37.02 9.94
C GLU A 411 -30.63 36.08 8.94
N VAL A 412 -29.32 36.23 8.78
CA VAL A 412 -28.55 35.43 7.83
C VAL A 412 -27.32 34.83 8.47
N ARG A 413 -26.90 33.68 7.96
CA ARG A 413 -25.71 32.98 8.44
C ARG A 413 -24.56 33.26 7.49
N ILE A 414 -23.67 34.15 7.92
CA ILE A 414 -22.28 34.16 7.43
C ILE A 414 -21.51 33.14 8.31
N PRO A 415 -20.16 33.07 8.38
CA PRO A 415 -19.54 32.09 9.28
C PRO A 415 -20.15 32.03 10.71
N GLY A 416 -20.72 33.15 11.21
CA GLY A 416 -21.69 33.24 12.32
C GLY A 416 -23.03 33.92 11.93
N THR A 417 -23.91 34.13 12.91
CA THR A 417 -25.26 34.70 12.74
C THR A 417 -25.25 36.23 12.69
N ALA A 418 -25.78 36.82 11.61
CA ALA A 418 -25.96 38.27 11.48
C ALA A 418 -27.45 38.64 11.58
N ARG A 419 -27.86 39.23 12.70
CA ARG A 419 -29.22 39.78 12.94
C ARG A 419 -29.62 40.81 11.86
N PRO A 420 -30.93 41.01 11.60
CA PRO A 420 -31.42 42.09 10.74
C PRO A 420 -30.87 43.46 11.16
N HIS A 421 -30.49 44.29 10.19
CA HIS A 421 -29.99 45.66 10.41
C HIS A 421 -28.82 45.81 11.40
N ALA A 422 -28.02 44.76 11.58
CA ALA A 422 -26.93 44.72 12.56
C ALA A 422 -25.54 44.90 11.93
N VAL A 423 -24.59 45.40 12.73
CA VAL A 423 -23.16 45.45 12.41
C VAL A 423 -22.42 44.36 13.20
N VAL A 424 -21.52 43.65 12.52
CA VAL A 424 -20.68 42.60 13.09
C VAL A 424 -19.21 42.86 12.81
N ALA A 425 -18.34 42.49 13.74
CA ALA A 425 -16.89 42.61 13.64
C ALA A 425 -16.21 41.29 13.97
N HIS A 426 -15.09 41.01 13.29
CA HIS A 426 -14.29 39.80 13.52
C HIS A 426 -12.80 40.15 13.67
N PRO A 427 -12.18 39.91 14.85
CA PRO A 427 -10.77 40.19 15.08
C PRO A 427 -9.84 39.15 14.44
N SER A 428 -8.53 39.40 14.52
CA SER A 428 -7.44 38.46 14.16
C SER A 428 -6.54 38.22 15.39
N PRO A 429 -5.65 37.20 15.42
CA PRO A 429 -4.90 36.84 16.63
C PRO A 429 -4.17 37.98 17.34
N THR A 430 -3.72 38.98 16.58
CA THR A 430 -2.96 40.14 17.09
C THR A 430 -3.62 41.47 16.77
N GLN A 431 -4.78 41.49 16.10
CA GLN A 431 -5.44 42.73 15.67
C GLN A 431 -6.89 42.82 16.16
N TYR A 432 -7.24 43.97 16.73
CA TYR A 432 -8.62 44.32 17.04
C TYR A 432 -9.31 44.93 15.81
N VAL A 433 -10.64 44.88 15.77
CA VAL A 433 -11.48 45.64 14.85
C VAL A 433 -12.23 46.70 15.62
N ALA A 434 -12.29 47.93 15.11
CA ALA A 434 -13.01 49.01 15.78
C ALA A 434 -14.01 49.73 14.87
N VAL A 435 -15.12 50.13 15.49
CA VAL A 435 -16.06 51.13 14.99
C VAL A 435 -15.82 52.41 15.79
N GLY A 436 -15.30 53.44 15.13
CA GLY A 436 -14.96 54.73 15.74
C GLY A 436 -15.90 55.84 15.35
N TRP A 437 -16.43 56.56 16.34
CA TRP A 437 -17.15 57.81 16.18
C TRP A 437 -16.20 58.99 16.38
N ARG A 438 -15.95 59.77 15.34
CA ARG A 438 -15.25 61.05 15.42
C ARG A 438 -16.27 62.14 15.73
N SER A 439 -16.09 62.83 16.83
CA SER A 439 -17.03 63.84 17.27
C SER A 439 -17.12 64.99 16.25
N PRO A 440 -18.32 65.29 15.72
CA PRO A 440 -18.53 66.46 14.87
C PRO A 440 -18.83 67.73 15.67
N ILE A 441 -18.81 67.66 17.01
CA ILE A 441 -19.32 68.71 17.90
C ILE A 441 -18.37 68.95 19.07
N ASP A 442 -18.45 70.16 19.64
CA ASP A 442 -17.93 70.44 20.98
C ASP A 442 -19.09 70.33 21.97
N GLY A 443 -18.96 69.46 22.98
CA GLY A 443 -20.06 69.28 23.93
C GLY A 443 -19.91 68.10 24.87
N ILE A 444 -21.01 67.77 25.53
CA ILE A 444 -21.13 66.60 26.38
C ILE A 444 -21.99 65.58 25.65
N VAL A 445 -21.51 64.33 25.57
CA VAL A 445 -22.26 63.20 25.04
C VAL A 445 -22.40 62.09 26.08
N SER A 446 -23.43 61.28 25.96
CA SER A 446 -23.64 60.06 26.72
C SER A 446 -23.40 58.87 25.80
N VAL A 447 -22.51 57.95 26.19
CA VAL A 447 -22.13 56.78 25.38
C VAL A 447 -22.56 55.50 26.09
N SER A 448 -23.27 54.64 25.38
CA SER A 448 -23.61 53.28 25.79
C SER A 448 -23.30 52.29 24.66
N ALA A 449 -23.00 51.04 25.01
CA ALA A 449 -22.74 49.99 24.03
C ALA A 449 -23.25 48.62 24.49
N ARG A 450 -23.62 47.77 23.54
CA ARG A 450 -23.94 46.37 23.74
C ARG A 450 -23.13 45.52 22.76
N ILE A 451 -22.48 44.50 23.30
CA ILE A 451 -21.59 43.61 22.56
C ILE A 451 -22.07 42.18 22.81
N ALA A 452 -22.28 41.39 21.76
CA ALA A 452 -22.77 40.02 21.89
C ALA A 452 -22.10 39.08 20.89
N ASP A 453 -21.89 37.84 21.29
CA ASP A 453 -21.35 36.82 20.40
C ASP A 453 -22.30 36.56 19.21
N ALA A 454 -21.73 36.32 18.03
CA ALA A 454 -22.46 35.94 16.83
C ALA A 454 -22.15 34.50 16.37
N HIS A 455 -21.32 33.74 17.10
CA HIS A 455 -21.07 32.32 16.83
C HIS A 455 -21.54 31.40 17.97
N SER A 456 -21.58 30.09 17.68
CA SER A 456 -21.82 29.03 18.65
C SER A 456 -20.57 28.22 19.01
N CYS A 457 -19.40 28.63 18.50
CA CYS A 457 -18.07 28.06 18.73
C CYS A 457 -17.07 29.18 19.03
N GLY A 458 -15.87 28.85 19.51
CA GLY A 458 -14.82 29.82 19.84
C GLY A 458 -14.54 29.93 21.32
N ASN A 459 -13.89 31.01 21.75
CA ASN A 459 -13.75 31.35 23.18
C ASN A 459 -14.31 32.73 23.54
N GLY A 460 -14.91 33.43 22.57
CA GLY A 460 -15.51 34.75 22.73
C GLY A 460 -14.47 35.87 22.58
N VAL A 461 -14.86 37.09 22.89
CA VAL A 461 -14.04 38.28 22.62
C VAL A 461 -13.75 39.10 23.86
N GLU A 462 -12.70 39.90 23.76
CA GLU A 462 -12.38 40.98 24.69
C GLU A 462 -12.67 42.32 24.00
N TRP A 463 -13.25 43.29 24.71
CA TRP A 463 -13.68 44.56 24.12
C TRP A 463 -13.30 45.78 24.97
N TRP A 464 -13.19 46.92 24.29
CA TRP A 464 -12.89 48.22 24.90
C TRP A 464 -13.72 49.33 24.26
N VAL A 465 -14.25 50.23 25.09
CA VAL A 465 -14.75 51.54 24.64
C VAL A 465 -13.79 52.59 25.15
N GLN A 466 -13.17 53.34 24.23
CA GLN A 466 -12.10 54.30 24.56
C GLN A 466 -12.41 55.69 23.99
N HIS A 467 -12.17 56.72 24.79
CA HIS A 467 -12.12 58.11 24.36
C HIS A 467 -10.66 58.49 24.06
N ARG A 468 -10.42 58.92 22.83
CA ARG A 468 -9.13 59.32 22.31
C ARG A 468 -9.16 60.82 22.06
N ASN A 469 -8.18 61.50 22.63
CA ASN A 469 -7.76 62.82 22.16
C ASN A 469 -6.32 62.73 21.63
N SER A 470 -5.79 63.82 21.11
CA SER A 470 -4.44 63.88 20.52
C SER A 470 -3.29 63.54 21.46
N ARG A 471 -3.53 63.43 22.77
CA ARG A 471 -2.48 63.23 23.79
C ARG A 471 -2.70 62.03 24.69
N ARG A 472 -3.95 61.55 24.82
CA ARG A 472 -4.34 60.49 25.73
C ARG A 472 -5.41 59.59 25.10
N VAL A 473 -5.30 58.32 25.41
CA VAL A 473 -6.37 57.34 25.26
C VAL A 473 -6.88 57.00 26.66
N GLY A 474 -8.18 57.19 26.90
CA GLY A 474 -8.85 56.88 28.16
C GLY A 474 -9.91 55.79 27.97
N ASN A 475 -9.95 54.81 28.87
CA ASN A 475 -10.98 53.75 28.83
C ASN A 475 -12.28 54.25 29.48
N LEU A 476 -13.37 54.20 28.72
CA LEU A 476 -14.74 54.45 29.19
C LEU A 476 -15.39 53.15 29.71
N GLY A 477 -15.01 52.02 29.11
CA GLY A 477 -15.47 50.68 29.46
C GLY A 477 -14.56 49.61 28.87
N HIS A 478 -14.53 48.45 29.52
CA HIS A 478 -13.78 47.29 29.09
C HIS A 478 -14.41 46.03 29.71
N GLY A 479 -14.41 44.93 28.97
CA GLY A 479 -14.80 43.62 29.47
C GLY A 479 -14.47 42.51 28.49
N ASP A 480 -14.84 41.29 28.86
CA ASP A 480 -14.81 40.11 27.99
C ASP A 480 -16.08 39.28 28.21
N PHE A 481 -16.37 38.37 27.28
CA PHE A 481 -17.37 37.34 27.45
C PHE A 481 -16.99 36.07 26.67
N GLY A 482 -17.59 34.93 27.03
CA GLY A 482 -17.39 33.64 26.35
C GLY A 482 -18.43 33.39 25.26
N VAL A 483 -18.41 32.19 24.67
CA VAL A 483 -19.35 31.80 23.60
C VAL A 483 -20.82 31.97 24.03
N ASN A 484 -21.66 32.48 23.13
CA ASN A 484 -23.05 32.89 23.37
C ASN A 484 -23.24 33.98 24.46
N GLY A 485 -22.14 34.60 24.90
CA GLY A 485 -22.14 35.65 25.91
C GLY A 485 -22.51 37.02 25.34
N SER A 486 -22.83 37.95 26.25
CA SER A 486 -22.97 39.36 25.92
C SER A 486 -22.48 40.24 27.06
N SER A 487 -22.15 41.48 26.75
CA SER A 487 -21.64 42.47 27.69
C SER A 487 -22.13 43.86 27.29
N GLU A 488 -22.29 44.74 28.27
CA GLU A 488 -22.84 46.08 28.05
C GLU A 488 -22.00 47.15 28.77
N LEU A 489 -21.85 48.30 28.11
CA LEU A 489 -21.42 49.54 28.72
C LEU A 489 -22.66 50.37 29.06
N ALA A 490 -22.96 50.48 30.36
CA ALA A 490 -23.95 51.43 30.86
C ALA A 490 -23.56 52.87 30.46
N ALA A 491 -24.57 53.71 30.20
CA ALA A 491 -24.38 55.08 29.74
C ALA A 491 -23.32 55.87 30.54
N LYS A 492 -22.28 56.34 29.85
CA LYS A 492 -21.20 57.17 30.41
C LYS A 492 -21.21 58.56 29.77
N THR A 493 -21.22 59.58 30.60
CA THR A 493 -21.10 60.98 30.17
C THR A 493 -19.63 61.32 29.89
N VAL A 494 -19.35 61.85 28.71
CA VAL A 494 -18.00 62.23 28.25
C VAL A 494 -18.06 63.60 27.62
N SER A 495 -17.15 64.49 28.01
CA SER A 495 -16.95 65.76 27.31
C SER A 495 -16.04 65.51 26.11
N VAL A 496 -16.49 65.93 24.93
CA VAL A 496 -15.79 65.74 23.66
C VAL A 496 -15.58 67.08 22.98
N ARG A 497 -14.46 67.18 22.25
CA ARG A 497 -14.21 68.25 21.27
C ARG A 497 -14.32 67.71 19.86
N ALA A 498 -14.66 68.58 18.90
CA ALA A 498 -14.69 68.24 17.50
C ALA A 498 -13.35 67.65 17.06
N GLY A 499 -13.38 66.47 16.42
CA GLY A 499 -12.19 65.73 16.00
C GLY A 499 -11.60 64.74 17.02
N GLU A 500 -12.12 64.68 18.25
CA GLU A 500 -11.85 63.58 19.18
C GLU A 500 -12.62 62.31 18.78
N VAL A 501 -12.14 61.15 19.23
CA VAL A 501 -12.67 59.86 18.76
C VAL A 501 -13.11 59.01 19.94
N ILE A 502 -14.33 58.49 19.89
CA ILE A 502 -14.81 57.42 20.75
C ILE A 502 -14.84 56.14 19.92
N GLN A 503 -14.06 55.13 20.31
CA GLN A 503 -13.99 53.86 19.59
C GLN A 503 -14.53 52.70 20.43
N LEU A 504 -15.28 51.80 19.80
CA LEU A 504 -15.57 50.47 20.31
C LEU A 504 -14.71 49.47 19.56
N ALA A 505 -13.74 48.86 20.27
CA ALA A 505 -12.77 47.91 19.74
C ALA A 505 -13.07 46.49 20.23
N ILE A 506 -13.06 45.53 19.31
CA ILE A 506 -13.26 44.09 19.53
C ILE A 506 -11.97 43.35 19.24
N GLY A 507 -11.43 42.62 20.21
CA GLY A 507 -10.17 41.88 20.10
C GLY A 507 -10.32 40.38 20.43
N PRO A 508 -9.29 39.59 20.08
CA PRO A 508 -9.24 38.16 20.33
C PRO A 508 -9.04 37.88 21.83
N ARG A 509 -9.94 37.12 22.44
CA ARG A 509 -9.77 36.73 23.85
C ARG A 509 -8.61 35.75 23.95
N GLN A 510 -7.60 36.06 24.76
CA GLN A 510 -6.40 35.21 24.93
C GLN A 510 -5.66 34.91 23.62
N GLY A 511 -5.75 35.80 22.62
CA GLY A 511 -5.11 35.61 21.31
C GLY A 511 -5.79 34.57 20.40
N ASN A 512 -6.93 34.01 20.82
CA ASN A 512 -7.78 33.18 19.98
C ASN A 512 -8.82 34.07 19.26
N HIS A 513 -9.02 33.79 17.99
CA HIS A 513 -9.92 34.52 17.09
C HIS A 513 -10.84 33.56 16.31
N SER A 514 -10.78 32.26 16.60
CA SER A 514 -11.53 31.25 15.85
C SER A 514 -13.00 31.31 16.26
N CYS A 515 -13.89 31.49 15.28
CA CYS A 515 -15.32 31.69 15.51
C CYS A 515 -15.66 32.93 16.35
N ASP A 516 -14.99 34.08 16.17
CA ASP A 516 -15.17 35.26 17.05
C ASP A 516 -15.88 36.46 16.36
N LEU A 517 -16.73 36.20 15.37
CA LEU A 517 -17.68 37.20 14.87
C LEU A 517 -18.56 37.71 16.02
N THR A 518 -18.69 39.02 16.14
CA THR A 518 -19.31 39.69 17.29
C THR A 518 -20.27 40.78 16.82
N HIS A 519 -21.46 40.87 17.39
CA HIS A 519 -22.38 42.00 17.24
C HIS A 519 -21.86 43.24 17.99
N VAL A 520 -21.84 44.37 17.29
CA VAL A 520 -21.29 45.63 17.79
C VAL A 520 -22.35 46.72 17.72
N ASP A 521 -22.99 47.01 18.86
CA ASP A 521 -24.01 48.06 18.98
C ASP A 521 -23.47 49.18 19.90
N MET A 522 -23.42 50.42 19.42
CA MET A 522 -23.02 51.59 20.22
C MET A 522 -23.90 52.79 19.90
N THR A 523 -24.39 53.46 20.94
CA THR A 523 -25.25 54.65 20.84
C THR A 523 -24.59 55.81 21.58
N ILE A 524 -24.52 56.96 20.90
CA ILE A 524 -23.98 58.21 21.44
C ILE A 524 -25.08 59.26 21.35
N THR A 525 -25.45 59.82 22.50
CA THR A 525 -26.56 60.78 22.61
C THR A 525 -26.04 62.12 23.14
N GLU A 526 -26.49 63.22 22.54
CA GLU A 526 -26.21 64.57 23.00
C GLU A 526 -27.35 65.04 23.96
N PRO A 527 -27.16 65.01 25.29
CA PRO A 527 -28.24 65.31 26.25
C PRO A 527 -28.69 66.79 26.28
N GLY A 528 -27.85 67.73 25.84
CA GLY A 528 -28.15 69.17 25.79
C GLY A 528 -27.92 69.75 24.39
N GLY A 529 -28.59 70.83 24.00
CA GLY A 529 -28.48 71.38 22.65
C GLY A 529 -29.35 70.63 21.62
N GLY A 530 -28.77 70.23 20.49
CA GLY A 530 -29.48 69.69 19.31
C GLY A 530 -30.15 68.31 19.49
N ARG A 531 -29.99 67.67 20.65
CA ARG A 531 -30.57 66.34 21.00
C ARG A 531 -30.32 65.26 19.95
N ARG A 532 -29.13 65.28 19.34
CA ARG A 532 -28.72 64.32 18.32
C ARG A 532 -28.43 62.96 18.93
N VAL A 533 -28.70 61.92 18.14
CA VAL A 533 -28.37 60.52 18.43
C VAL A 533 -27.56 59.98 17.26
N TRP A 534 -26.44 59.33 17.56
CA TRP A 534 -25.64 58.55 16.63
C TRP A 534 -25.70 57.09 17.06
N ASP A 535 -26.19 56.22 16.20
CA ASP A 535 -26.40 54.81 16.51
C ASP A 535 -25.74 53.92 15.45
N VAL A 536 -24.92 52.96 15.88
CA VAL A 536 -24.17 52.10 14.96
C VAL A 536 -25.07 51.31 14.02
N ALA A 537 -26.17 50.73 14.52
CA ALA A 537 -27.05 49.92 13.70
C ALA A 537 -27.83 50.80 12.70
N ALA A 538 -28.36 51.94 13.16
CA ALA A 538 -29.15 52.84 12.32
C ALA A 538 -28.32 53.59 11.27
N ASP A 539 -27.13 54.06 11.63
CA ASP A 539 -26.31 54.89 10.74
C ASP A 539 -25.51 54.04 9.73
N ILE A 540 -25.11 52.81 10.09
CA ILE A 540 -24.14 52.03 9.31
C ILE A 540 -24.80 50.92 8.47
N SER A 541 -25.82 50.22 8.98
CA SER A 541 -26.25 48.94 8.41
C SER A 541 -26.66 48.99 6.93
N GLY A 542 -27.37 50.05 6.52
CA GLY A 542 -27.79 50.25 5.13
C GLY A 542 -26.74 50.84 4.19
N ASN A 543 -25.67 51.47 4.73
CA ASN A 543 -24.80 52.37 3.97
C ASN A 543 -23.30 52.09 4.13
N ILE A 544 -22.93 50.96 4.76
CA ILE A 544 -21.54 50.66 5.15
C ILE A 544 -20.52 50.81 4.01
N LEU A 545 -20.88 50.55 2.75
CA LEU A 545 -19.98 50.61 1.58
C LEU A 545 -19.83 51.99 0.93
N GLU A 546 -20.58 53.01 1.35
CA GLU A 546 -20.53 54.34 0.71
C GLU A 546 -19.12 54.93 0.76
N SER A 547 -18.49 54.92 1.94
CA SER A 547 -17.11 55.37 2.15
C SER A 547 -16.59 54.91 3.52
N ASN A 548 -15.26 54.91 3.69
CA ASN A 548 -14.61 54.78 4.98
C ASN A 548 -13.51 55.84 5.07
N PRO A 549 -13.73 56.94 5.81
CA PRO A 549 -14.77 57.13 6.81
C PRO A 549 -16.14 57.49 6.23
N LEU A 550 -17.20 57.02 6.90
CA LEU A 550 -18.62 57.15 6.54
C LEU A 550 -19.25 58.40 7.17
N LYS A 551 -20.22 59.01 6.47
CA LYS A 551 -21.04 60.12 6.99
C LYS A 551 -21.99 59.65 8.11
N ASP A 552 -22.43 60.53 8.99
CA ASP A 552 -23.48 60.22 9.97
C ASP A 552 -24.90 60.43 9.41
N SER A 553 -25.92 60.07 10.19
CA SER A 553 -27.35 60.31 9.87
C SER A 553 -27.76 61.79 9.87
N HIS A 554 -26.88 62.70 10.32
CA HIS A 554 -27.10 64.15 10.36
C HIS A 554 -26.41 64.90 9.20
N GLY A 555 -25.73 64.18 8.29
CA GLY A 555 -25.08 64.72 7.10
C GLY A 555 -23.63 65.19 7.28
N ASN A 556 -23.01 64.97 8.44
CA ASN A 556 -21.59 65.27 8.68
C ASN A 556 -20.71 64.19 8.03
N ALA A 557 -19.80 64.58 7.14
CA ALA A 557 -18.87 63.67 6.51
C ALA A 557 -17.77 63.20 7.49
N GLY A 558 -17.34 61.94 7.35
CA GLY A 558 -16.19 61.42 8.08
C GLY A 558 -16.39 61.31 9.59
N VAL A 559 -17.57 60.85 10.03
CA VAL A 559 -17.90 60.64 11.45
C VAL A 559 -17.62 59.19 11.84
N TRP A 560 -18.15 58.23 11.11
CA TRP A 560 -17.96 56.80 11.39
C TRP A 560 -16.72 56.26 10.69
N HIS A 561 -15.85 55.58 11.42
CA HIS A 561 -14.61 55.03 10.91
C HIS A 561 -14.52 53.53 11.21
N PHE A 562 -14.09 52.76 10.22
CA PHE A 562 -13.86 51.33 10.34
C PHE A 562 -12.37 51.02 10.19
N PHE A 563 -11.74 50.50 11.24
CA PHE A 563 -10.29 50.31 11.24
C PHE A 563 -9.88 49.11 12.09
N SER A 564 -8.65 48.68 11.87
CA SER A 564 -7.98 47.68 12.69
C SER A 564 -6.71 48.24 13.32
N GLY A 565 -6.28 47.66 14.42
CA GLY A 565 -5.03 48.02 15.10
C GLY A 565 -4.50 46.86 15.92
N ASN A 566 -3.28 46.97 16.45
CA ASN A 566 -2.71 45.90 17.27
C ASN A 566 -3.43 45.84 18.63
N VAL A 567 -3.79 44.65 19.08
CA VAL A 567 -4.44 44.44 20.39
C VAL A 567 -3.59 45.01 21.52
N ALA A 568 -2.26 44.88 21.43
CA ALA A 568 -1.34 45.44 22.40
C ALA A 568 -1.44 46.98 22.51
N ASP A 569 -1.99 47.69 21.53
CA ASP A 569 -2.14 49.15 21.55
C ASP A 569 -3.36 49.57 22.38
N VAL A 570 -4.46 48.82 22.31
CA VAL A 570 -5.63 49.03 23.18
C VAL A 570 -5.36 48.51 24.60
N THR A 571 -4.50 47.50 24.77
CA THR A 571 -4.05 46.99 26.07
C THR A 571 -2.99 47.89 26.75
N ARG A 572 -2.05 48.49 26.00
CA ARG A 572 -0.97 49.37 26.54
C ARG A 572 -1.41 50.78 26.88
N ALA A 573 -2.61 51.20 26.47
CA ALA A 573 -3.15 52.53 26.75
C ALA A 573 -3.26 52.89 28.26
N SER A 574 -2.92 51.95 29.15
CA SER A 574 -2.76 52.16 30.60
C SER A 574 -1.42 52.77 31.06
N GLY A 575 -0.37 52.97 30.22
CA GLY A 575 0.91 53.46 30.79
C GLY A 575 2.09 53.81 29.87
N GLY A 576 1.95 54.79 28.96
CA GLY A 576 2.96 55.09 27.93
C GLY A 576 3.47 56.53 27.78
N SER A 577 3.40 57.39 28.80
CA SER A 577 4.11 58.69 28.76
C SER A 577 5.38 58.62 29.61
N MET A 578 6.56 58.79 29.01
CA MET A 578 7.81 58.98 29.75
C MET A 578 7.76 60.33 30.45
N THR A 579 7.22 60.37 31.67
CA THR A 579 7.24 61.58 32.50
C THR A 579 8.65 61.84 33.02
N ALA A 580 9.00 63.11 33.22
CA ALA A 580 10.27 63.49 33.82
C ALA A 580 10.46 62.75 35.16
N PRO A 581 11.59 62.05 35.40
CA PRO A 581 11.80 61.33 36.65
C PRO A 581 11.61 62.27 37.84
N ALA A 582 10.78 61.87 38.81
CA ALA A 582 10.51 62.69 40.00
C ALA A 582 11.83 63.02 40.73
N GLY A 583 12.04 64.28 41.08
CA GLY A 583 13.27 64.75 41.72
C GLY A 583 14.48 64.95 40.78
N SER A 584 14.31 64.81 39.46
CA SER A 584 15.35 65.14 38.48
C SER A 584 15.45 66.64 38.20
N LEU A 585 16.57 67.08 37.62
CA LEU A 585 16.76 68.45 37.14
C LEU A 585 15.64 68.91 36.20
N LEU A 586 15.12 68.00 35.36
CA LEU A 586 14.01 68.31 34.45
C LEU A 586 12.68 68.49 35.18
N ALA A 587 12.44 67.71 36.25
CA ALA A 587 11.27 67.91 37.11
C ALA A 587 11.35 69.25 37.86
N SER A 588 12.54 69.61 38.36
CA SER A 588 12.78 70.94 38.96
C SER A 588 12.60 72.07 37.94
N TRP A 589 13.07 71.89 36.71
CA TRP A 589 12.89 72.86 35.62
C TRP A 589 11.41 73.06 35.25
N LYS A 590 10.59 72.00 35.32
CA LYS A 590 9.15 72.06 35.03
C LYS A 590 8.35 72.74 36.14
N ALA A 591 8.77 72.59 37.40
CA ALA A 591 8.12 73.20 38.56
C ALA A 591 8.55 74.66 38.83
N GLU A 592 9.65 75.11 38.23
CA GLU A 592 10.21 76.43 38.45
C GLU A 592 9.44 77.51 37.67
N THR A 593 9.01 78.56 38.37
CA THR A 593 8.26 79.69 37.80
C THR A 593 9.12 80.92 37.54
N ASP A 594 10.32 81.00 38.14
CA ASP A 594 11.29 82.06 37.88
C ASP A 594 12.08 81.79 36.58
N ALA A 595 12.00 82.73 35.63
CA ALA A 595 12.62 82.58 34.31
C ALA A 595 14.14 82.43 34.37
N ALA A 596 14.84 83.16 35.25
CA ALA A 596 16.30 83.14 35.34
C ALA A 596 16.81 81.82 35.96
N LYS A 597 16.15 81.32 37.01
CA LYS A 597 16.44 80.01 37.60
C LYS A 597 16.15 78.88 36.63
N ARG A 598 15.07 78.99 35.86
CA ARG A 598 14.68 78.03 34.81
C ARG A 598 15.72 77.95 33.69
N THR A 599 16.32 79.08 33.27
CA THR A 599 17.47 79.07 32.34
C THR A 599 18.71 78.40 32.93
N GLY A 600 19.01 78.62 34.21
CA GLY A 600 20.11 77.97 34.91
C GLY A 600 19.95 76.44 35.00
N LEU A 601 18.74 75.96 35.26
CA LEU A 601 18.39 74.54 35.24
C LEU A 601 18.52 73.94 33.84
N ALA A 602 18.08 74.64 32.80
CA ALA A 602 18.20 74.18 31.40
C ALA A 602 19.65 73.92 30.98
N ARG A 603 20.61 74.79 31.38
CA ARG A 603 22.05 74.58 31.11
C ARG A 603 22.62 73.37 31.86
N ARG A 604 22.16 73.12 33.09
CA ARG A 604 22.58 71.93 33.86
C ARG A 604 22.04 70.64 33.23
N ILE A 605 20.81 70.68 32.71
CA ILE A 605 20.22 69.56 31.96
C ILE A 605 20.97 69.33 30.65
N GLU A 606 21.43 70.38 29.96
CA GLU A 606 22.25 70.26 28.75
C GLU A 606 23.64 69.65 29.03
N ALA A 607 24.31 70.09 30.10
CA ALA A 607 25.59 69.50 30.52
C ALA A 607 25.43 68.01 30.92
N LEU A 608 24.29 67.64 31.51
CA LEU A 608 23.92 66.25 31.73
C LEU A 608 23.69 65.52 30.39
N ALA A 609 22.87 66.07 29.50
CA ALA A 609 22.48 65.48 28.21
C ALA A 609 23.68 65.19 27.28
N THR A 610 24.70 66.04 27.33
CA THR A 610 25.95 65.93 26.56
C THR A 610 27.02 65.08 27.24
N GLY A 611 26.79 64.65 28.49
CA GLY A 611 27.76 63.91 29.30
C GLY A 611 28.90 64.77 29.87
N MET A 612 28.85 66.09 29.73
CA MET A 612 29.83 67.03 30.30
C MET A 612 29.75 67.11 31.84
N ALA A 613 28.59 66.77 32.42
CA ALA A 613 28.40 66.65 33.87
C ALA A 613 27.90 65.23 34.22
N PRO A 614 28.70 64.38 34.89
CA PRO A 614 28.29 63.03 35.22
C PRO A 614 27.23 63.04 36.34
N ALA A 615 26.13 62.31 36.13
CA ALA A 615 25.17 62.03 37.20
C ALA A 615 25.65 60.89 38.09
N LYS A 616 25.35 60.98 39.39
CA LYS A 616 25.60 59.89 40.33
C LYS A 616 24.78 58.65 39.94
N PRO A 617 25.39 57.46 39.77
CA PRO A 617 24.66 56.24 39.44
C PRO A 617 23.48 55.99 40.39
N GLY A 618 22.32 55.62 39.85
CA GLY A 618 21.08 55.39 40.61
C GLY A 618 20.31 56.64 41.03
N SER A 619 20.81 57.86 40.76
CA SER A 619 20.05 59.10 41.02
C SER A 619 18.93 59.35 39.99
N PRO A 620 17.92 60.17 40.33
CA PRO A 620 16.94 60.66 39.35
C PRO A 620 17.57 61.28 38.11
N ASP A 621 18.73 61.94 38.23
CA ASP A 621 19.46 62.53 37.10
C ASP A 621 20.20 61.47 36.25
N ALA A 622 20.60 60.34 36.82
CA ALA A 622 21.13 59.23 36.04
C ALA A 622 20.02 58.54 35.21
N MET A 623 18.79 58.51 35.73
CA MET A 623 17.60 58.11 34.97
C MET A 623 17.24 59.15 33.90
N LEU A 624 17.31 60.44 34.24
CA LEU A 624 17.10 61.53 33.30
C LEU A 624 18.11 61.48 32.15
N PHE A 625 19.40 61.26 32.42
CA PHE A 625 20.42 61.07 31.38
C PHE A 625 20.02 59.95 30.40
N LYS A 626 19.62 58.79 30.92
CA LYS A 626 19.14 57.67 30.08
C LYS A 626 17.88 58.03 29.29
N HIS A 627 16.95 58.82 29.85
CA HIS A 627 15.76 59.28 29.14
C HIS A 627 16.11 60.28 28.02
N LEU A 628 17.01 61.23 28.27
CA LEU A 628 17.46 62.24 27.31
C LEU A 628 18.15 61.60 26.11
N GLN A 629 19.00 60.59 26.34
CA GLN A 629 19.63 59.80 25.27
C GLN A 629 18.62 59.03 24.40
N LYS A 630 17.40 58.83 24.91
CA LYS A 630 16.31 58.10 24.26
C LYS A 630 15.19 59.00 23.76
N ILE A 631 15.36 60.33 23.74
CA ILE A 631 14.38 61.21 23.11
C ILE A 631 14.22 60.77 21.64
N PRO A 632 13.01 60.36 21.22
CA PRO A 632 12.79 59.86 19.87
C PRO A 632 13.04 60.98 18.85
N VAL A 633 13.75 60.63 17.78
CA VAL A 633 13.90 61.49 16.58
C VAL A 633 12.52 61.54 15.89
N PRO A 634 12.18 62.56 15.09
CA PRO A 634 10.81 62.89 14.74
C PRO A 634 10.11 61.76 14.00
N ARG A 635 8.81 61.58 14.26
CA ARG A 635 7.98 60.53 13.65
C ARG A 635 7.80 60.69 12.14
N ARG A 636 8.14 61.86 11.59
CA ARG A 636 8.02 62.19 10.16
C ARG A 636 9.40 62.40 9.55
N TYR A 637 9.81 61.51 8.65
CA TYR A 637 11.10 61.60 7.96
C TYR A 637 11.08 62.51 6.72
N GLY A 638 9.92 63.08 6.35
CA GLY A 638 9.71 63.73 5.05
C GLY A 638 10.68 64.85 4.71
N ASN A 639 11.07 65.69 5.68
CA ASN A 639 12.07 66.74 5.48
C ASN A 639 13.51 66.22 5.61
N VAL A 640 13.74 65.23 6.48
CA VAL A 640 15.05 64.60 6.70
C VAL A 640 15.51 63.84 5.45
N LEU A 641 14.62 63.11 4.80
CA LEU A 641 14.86 62.33 3.57
C LEU A 641 15.29 63.20 2.38
N LYS A 642 14.96 64.50 2.35
CA LYS A 642 15.40 65.40 1.26
C LYS A 642 16.90 65.72 1.31
N SER A 643 17.56 65.43 2.44
CA SER A 643 18.95 65.81 2.71
C SER A 643 19.93 64.63 2.77
N ILE A 644 19.46 63.41 2.49
CA ILE A 644 20.27 62.19 2.55
C ILE A 644 20.82 61.82 1.17
N VAL A 645 21.92 61.07 1.16
CA VAL A 645 22.46 60.42 -0.04
C VAL A 645 21.95 58.97 -0.05
N PRO A 646 21.17 58.54 -1.05
CA PRO A 646 20.72 57.15 -1.18
C PRO A 646 21.89 56.19 -1.47
N ASP A 647 21.70 54.91 -1.17
CA ASP A 647 22.63 53.83 -1.50
C ASP A 647 22.74 53.65 -3.03
N GLU A 648 23.94 53.84 -3.56
CA GLU A 648 24.21 53.84 -5.01
C GLU A 648 24.03 52.48 -5.69
N ARG A 649 23.87 51.38 -4.92
CA ARG A 649 23.59 50.04 -5.46
C ARG A 649 22.17 49.95 -6.05
N PHE A 650 21.24 50.80 -5.61
CA PHE A 650 19.86 50.82 -6.09
C PHE A 650 19.71 51.71 -7.31
N GLY A 651 18.80 51.36 -8.22
CA GLY A 651 18.52 52.16 -9.43
C GLY A 651 19.57 52.06 -10.54
N LYS A 652 20.57 51.19 -10.41
CA LYS A 652 21.59 50.92 -11.43
C LYS A 652 21.59 49.44 -11.81
N HIS A 653 21.65 49.15 -13.11
CA HIS A 653 21.90 47.81 -13.62
C HIS A 653 23.42 47.51 -13.57
N PRO A 654 23.85 46.27 -13.29
CA PRO A 654 25.26 45.87 -13.35
C PRO A 654 25.94 46.13 -14.71
N LEU A 655 25.15 46.26 -15.78
CA LEU A 655 25.61 46.58 -17.14
C LEU A 655 25.69 48.09 -17.43
N GLY A 656 25.42 48.96 -16.45
CA GLY A 656 25.62 50.40 -16.54
C GLY A 656 24.39 51.25 -16.92
N SER A 657 23.24 50.63 -17.21
CA SER A 657 21.97 51.35 -17.44
C SER A 657 21.27 51.75 -16.14
N SER A 658 20.44 52.79 -16.19
CA SER A 658 19.58 53.18 -15.07
C SER A 658 18.30 52.35 -15.04
N VAL A 659 17.86 51.95 -13.85
CA VAL A 659 16.60 51.23 -13.63
C VAL A 659 15.75 51.94 -12.58
N VAL A 660 14.58 51.39 -12.26
CA VAL A 660 13.70 51.96 -11.24
C VAL A 660 14.48 52.15 -9.94
N THR A 661 14.49 53.40 -9.45
CA THR A 661 15.38 53.86 -8.38
C THR A 661 15.23 53.16 -7.02
N ALA A 662 14.19 52.34 -6.84
CA ALA A 662 13.93 51.57 -5.62
C ALA A 662 14.34 50.10 -5.74
N ASP A 663 14.75 49.66 -6.94
CA ASP A 663 15.10 48.26 -7.20
C ASP A 663 16.61 48.05 -7.15
N LEU A 664 16.98 46.83 -6.82
CA LEU A 664 18.37 46.37 -6.78
C LEU A 664 18.53 45.22 -7.78
N ILE A 665 19.44 45.36 -8.73
CA ILE A 665 19.71 44.32 -9.74
C ILE A 665 21.09 43.71 -9.52
N VAL A 666 21.16 42.37 -9.55
CA VAL A 666 22.39 41.60 -9.42
C VAL A 666 22.46 40.52 -10.49
N GLN A 667 23.67 40.12 -10.90
CA GLN A 667 23.87 38.92 -11.71
C GLN A 667 24.22 37.75 -10.78
N ALA A 668 23.51 36.63 -10.87
CA ALA A 668 23.81 35.44 -10.07
C ALA A 668 25.12 34.78 -10.54
N PRO A 669 25.87 34.10 -9.65
CA PRO A 669 25.64 33.99 -8.21
C PRO A 669 26.08 35.26 -7.47
N ALA A 670 25.21 35.80 -6.61
CA ALA A 670 25.49 37.01 -5.83
C ALA A 670 24.88 36.94 -4.42
N ILE A 671 25.56 37.55 -3.45
CA ILE A 671 25.07 37.79 -2.09
C ILE A 671 25.21 39.28 -1.79
N VAL A 672 24.09 39.93 -1.45
CA VAL A 672 24.04 41.33 -1.05
C VAL A 672 23.77 41.43 0.44
N GLU A 673 24.62 42.18 1.14
CA GLU A 673 24.49 42.47 2.57
C GLU A 673 23.83 43.84 2.76
N LEU A 674 22.75 43.87 3.54
CA LEU A 674 22.00 45.06 3.91
C LEU A 674 22.06 45.26 5.43
N HIS A 675 22.59 46.40 5.86
CA HIS A 675 22.72 46.78 7.27
C HIS A 675 21.57 47.70 7.67
N ILE A 676 20.79 47.28 8.67
CA ILE A 676 19.63 48.02 9.16
C ILE A 676 19.85 48.35 10.63
N PRO A 677 20.04 49.63 11.00
CA PRO A 677 20.20 50.02 12.40
C PRO A 677 19.03 49.56 13.28
N ALA A 678 19.32 49.11 14.50
CA ALA A 678 18.32 48.59 15.44
C ALA A 678 17.09 49.52 15.62
N GLU A 679 17.31 50.83 15.66
CA GLU A 679 16.25 51.85 15.81
C GLU A 679 15.31 51.96 14.59
N LEU A 680 15.82 51.63 13.40
CA LEU A 680 15.06 51.59 12.15
C LEU A 680 14.41 50.21 11.93
N ALA A 681 15.02 49.14 12.46
CA ALA A 681 14.50 47.79 12.46
C ALA A 681 13.34 47.58 13.45
N GLU A 682 13.34 48.27 14.59
CA GLU A 682 12.39 48.06 15.68
C GLU A 682 10.92 48.17 15.23
N GLY A 683 10.21 47.04 15.38
CA GLY A 683 8.79 46.89 15.06
C GLY A 683 8.48 46.89 13.56
N ARG A 684 9.51 46.77 12.70
CA ARG A 684 9.35 46.77 11.24
C ARG A 684 9.63 45.40 10.62
N THR A 685 9.05 45.22 9.44
CA THR A 685 9.24 44.04 8.58
C THR A 685 9.88 44.51 7.27
N LEU A 686 10.91 43.81 6.82
CA LEU A 686 11.45 44.00 5.48
C LEU A 686 10.60 43.20 4.49
N VAL A 687 10.05 43.87 3.49
CA VAL A 687 9.29 43.26 2.39
C VAL A 687 9.95 43.55 1.05
N LEU A 688 10.04 42.51 0.21
CA LEU A 688 10.61 42.60 -1.14
C LEU A 688 10.13 41.43 -2.01
N SER A 689 10.21 41.59 -3.33
CA SER A 689 9.98 40.52 -4.30
C SER A 689 11.23 40.30 -5.15
N GLY A 690 11.55 39.06 -5.48
CA GLY A 690 12.64 38.71 -6.38
C GLY A 690 12.09 38.11 -7.68
N GLU A 691 12.52 38.66 -8.82
CA GLU A 691 12.14 38.22 -10.17
C GLU A 691 13.36 38.29 -11.11
N LEU A 692 13.29 37.66 -12.28
CA LEU A 692 14.31 37.85 -13.31
C LEU A 692 14.19 39.25 -13.93
N ASP A 693 15.32 39.84 -14.28
CA ASP A 693 15.34 41.12 -14.98
C ASP A 693 14.57 41.01 -16.31
N PRO A 694 13.57 41.88 -16.56
CA PRO A 694 12.72 41.77 -17.74
C PRO A 694 13.43 41.90 -19.09
N GLU A 695 14.60 42.54 -19.14
CA GLU A 695 15.35 42.82 -20.38
C GLU A 695 16.48 41.83 -20.62
N HIS A 696 17.31 41.57 -19.59
CA HIS A 696 18.53 40.76 -19.69
C HIS A 696 18.40 39.39 -19.01
N GLY A 697 17.39 39.21 -18.16
CA GLY A 697 17.18 38.00 -17.34
C GLY A 697 16.25 36.94 -17.95
N GLN A 698 15.55 37.24 -19.05
CA GLN A 698 14.51 36.38 -19.66
C GLN A 698 14.95 34.95 -20.02
N LYS A 699 16.25 34.74 -20.21
CA LYS A 699 16.85 33.44 -20.55
C LYS A 699 17.53 32.74 -19.37
N GLY A 700 17.62 33.41 -18.21
CA GLY A 700 18.24 32.90 -17.01
C GLY A 700 17.29 32.06 -16.15
N SER A 701 17.83 31.45 -15.12
CA SER A 701 17.05 30.79 -14.08
C SER A 701 17.79 30.73 -12.75
N VAL A 702 17.10 31.07 -11.66
CA VAL A 702 17.75 31.28 -10.37
C VAL A 702 16.95 30.71 -9.21
N GLN A 703 17.62 30.43 -8.09
CA GLN A 703 16.98 30.28 -6.78
C GLN A 703 17.34 31.45 -5.88
N LEU A 704 16.32 32.00 -5.22
CA LEU A 704 16.43 33.20 -4.41
C LEU A 704 16.29 32.89 -2.93
N THR A 705 17.03 33.61 -2.10
CA THR A 705 16.89 33.58 -0.64
C THR A 705 17.05 34.95 -0.04
N ALA A 706 16.23 35.27 0.95
CA ALA A 706 16.37 36.43 1.82
C ALA A 706 16.29 35.98 3.28
N GLY A 707 17.22 36.42 4.13
CA GLY A 707 17.21 36.02 5.54
C GLY A 707 18.31 36.66 6.39
N LEU A 708 18.32 36.32 7.68
CA LEU A 708 19.27 36.85 8.67
C LEU A 708 20.56 36.02 8.78
N ALA A 709 20.57 34.80 8.23
CA ALA A 709 21.75 33.94 8.18
C ALA A 709 22.42 34.05 6.81
N LYS A 710 23.76 34.13 6.80
CA LYS A 710 24.55 34.21 5.58
C LYS A 710 24.37 32.93 4.74
N PRO A 711 23.77 33.00 3.53
CA PRO A 711 23.51 31.82 2.71
C PRO A 711 24.78 31.33 2.02
N GLN A 712 24.80 30.05 1.61
CA GLN A 712 25.85 29.55 0.73
C GLN A 712 25.58 29.98 -0.73
N PRO A 713 26.59 30.48 -1.46
CA PRO A 713 26.41 31.10 -2.78
C PRO A 713 26.15 30.11 -3.92
N ARG A 714 26.28 28.80 -3.70
CA ARG A 714 26.19 27.78 -4.75
C ARG A 714 25.41 26.56 -4.27
N GLY A 715 24.56 26.03 -5.15
CA GLY A 715 23.90 24.74 -4.97
C GLY A 715 22.38 24.81 -5.12
N LEU A 716 21.88 24.05 -6.10
CA LEU A 716 20.45 23.87 -6.31
C LEU A 716 19.83 23.11 -5.12
N SER A 717 18.74 23.64 -4.58
CA SER A 717 18.02 23.12 -3.42
C SER A 717 16.60 22.66 -3.78
N PRO A 718 16.19 21.43 -3.45
CA PRO A 718 14.84 20.93 -3.74
C PRO A 718 13.73 21.65 -2.96
N GLY A 719 14.05 22.30 -1.83
CA GLY A 719 13.06 23.02 -1.01
C GLY A 719 12.79 24.45 -1.46
N ARG A 720 13.39 24.91 -2.57
CA ARG A 720 13.29 26.29 -3.04
C ARG A 720 12.73 26.32 -4.47
N PRO A 721 11.79 27.22 -4.78
CA PRO A 721 11.34 27.39 -6.16
C PRO A 721 12.48 27.87 -7.07
N ILE A 722 12.42 27.48 -8.34
CA ILE A 722 13.26 28.00 -9.41
C ILE A 722 12.51 29.16 -10.06
N VAL A 723 13.10 30.35 -10.00
CA VAL A 723 12.57 31.54 -10.65
C VAL A 723 12.98 31.52 -12.12
N VAL A 724 12.00 31.49 -13.01
CA VAL A 724 12.19 31.44 -14.46
C VAL A 724 11.05 32.19 -15.16
N ALA A 725 11.35 32.81 -16.30
CA ALA A 725 10.34 33.51 -17.09
C ALA A 725 9.33 32.50 -17.68
N ALA A 726 8.04 32.75 -17.46
CA ALA A 726 6.96 31.89 -17.94
C ALA A 726 6.95 31.79 -19.48
N GLY A 727 6.82 30.57 -20.00
CA GLY A 727 6.83 30.26 -21.44
C GLY A 727 8.21 30.33 -22.10
N SER A 728 9.27 30.66 -21.37
CA SER A 728 10.62 30.83 -21.91
C SER A 728 11.26 29.51 -22.34
N ALA A 729 12.31 29.60 -23.18
CA ALA A 729 13.13 28.44 -23.53
C ALA A 729 13.82 27.83 -22.30
N ALA A 730 14.15 28.65 -21.29
CA ALA A 730 14.74 28.20 -20.03
C ALA A 730 13.74 27.35 -19.23
N GLU A 731 12.47 27.77 -19.11
CA GLU A 731 11.44 27.00 -18.42
C GLU A 731 11.23 25.63 -19.06
N LYS A 732 11.12 25.58 -20.40
CA LYS A 732 10.96 24.31 -21.13
C LYS A 732 12.15 23.37 -20.92
N ARG A 733 13.37 23.91 -20.92
CA ARG A 733 14.60 23.13 -20.67
C ARG A 733 14.65 22.62 -19.23
N LEU A 734 14.26 23.44 -18.25
CA LEU A 734 14.17 23.02 -16.85
C LEU A 734 13.11 21.94 -16.67
N ALA A 735 11.91 22.11 -17.23
CA ALA A 735 10.83 21.12 -17.19
C ALA A 735 11.31 19.77 -17.74
N ALA A 736 11.95 19.75 -18.91
CA ALA A 736 12.55 18.55 -19.48
C ALA A 736 13.61 17.94 -18.55
N GLY A 737 14.40 18.76 -17.86
CA GLY A 737 15.38 18.27 -16.87
C GLY A 737 14.75 17.63 -15.62
N LEU A 738 13.64 18.20 -15.15
CA LEU A 738 12.85 17.63 -14.05
C LEU A 738 12.19 16.32 -14.46
N ASP A 739 11.65 16.23 -15.68
CA ASP A 739 11.00 15.03 -16.20
C ASP A 739 12.00 13.89 -16.41
N ASN A 740 13.19 14.19 -16.96
CA ASN A 740 14.28 13.21 -17.04
C ASN A 740 14.64 12.61 -15.66
N PHE A 741 14.58 13.41 -14.59
CA PHE A 741 14.78 12.90 -13.23
C PHE A 741 13.62 12.02 -12.78
N ARG A 742 12.36 12.47 -12.97
CA ARG A 742 11.14 11.72 -12.62
C ARG A 742 11.07 10.36 -13.32
N ASP A 743 11.49 10.31 -14.58
CA ASP A 743 11.48 9.09 -15.37
C ASP A 743 12.41 8.02 -14.79
N LEU A 744 13.59 8.41 -14.30
CA LEU A 744 14.57 7.46 -13.75
C LEU A 744 14.39 7.21 -12.25
N PHE A 745 13.84 8.19 -11.53
CA PHE A 745 13.67 8.19 -10.08
C PHE A 745 12.22 8.56 -9.69
N PRO A 746 11.23 7.74 -10.05
CA PRO A 746 9.86 7.93 -9.57
C PRO A 746 9.82 7.74 -8.04
N ALA A 747 8.90 8.40 -7.35
CA ALA A 747 8.76 8.21 -5.90
C ALA A 747 8.26 6.81 -5.54
N SER A 748 7.37 6.25 -6.38
CA SER A 748 6.91 4.87 -6.34
C SER A 748 6.87 4.29 -7.75
N ILE A 749 7.13 2.99 -7.92
CA ILE A 749 7.03 2.31 -9.22
C ILE A 749 5.72 1.57 -9.42
N CYS A 750 4.94 1.35 -8.36
CA CYS A 750 3.61 0.78 -8.44
C CYS A 750 2.71 1.18 -7.25
N TYR A 751 1.39 1.05 -7.40
CA TYR A 751 0.42 1.08 -6.29
C TYR A 751 0.10 -0.33 -5.79
N PRO A 752 0.63 -0.76 -4.63
CA PRO A 752 0.57 -2.16 -4.22
C PRO A 752 -0.73 -2.60 -3.56
N LYS A 753 -1.56 -1.67 -3.05
CA LYS A 753 -2.79 -2.04 -2.31
C LYS A 753 -3.85 -2.66 -3.20
N ILE A 754 -3.88 -2.32 -4.49
CA ILE A 754 -4.90 -2.71 -5.48
C ILE A 754 -6.30 -2.18 -5.15
N VAL A 755 -6.84 -2.44 -3.95
CA VAL A 755 -8.12 -1.91 -3.46
C VAL A 755 -7.87 -0.60 -2.70
N PRO A 756 -8.36 0.56 -3.16
CA PRO A 756 -8.21 1.83 -2.44
C PRO A 756 -9.16 1.91 -1.24
N VAL A 757 -8.73 2.56 -0.16
CA VAL A 757 -9.47 2.68 1.13
C VAL A 757 -9.47 4.11 1.70
N ASP A 758 -9.17 5.10 0.87
CA ASP A 758 -8.90 6.47 1.31
C ASP A 758 -10.14 7.37 1.39
N GLU A 759 -11.26 6.96 0.79
CA GLU A 759 -12.53 7.68 0.85
C GLU A 759 -13.72 6.77 1.16
N VAL A 760 -14.71 7.31 1.87
CA VAL A 760 -15.96 6.60 2.22
C VAL A 760 -16.82 6.34 0.98
N VAL A 761 -16.71 7.17 -0.06
CA VAL A 761 -17.45 7.06 -1.31
C VAL A 761 -16.46 7.15 -2.48
N THR A 762 -16.23 6.04 -3.18
CA THR A 762 -15.33 5.95 -4.34
C THR A 762 -15.92 5.06 -5.43
N LEU A 763 -15.64 5.39 -6.69
CA LEU A 763 -15.96 4.56 -7.87
C LEU A 763 -14.78 3.68 -8.31
N ALA A 764 -13.61 3.81 -7.67
CA ALA A 764 -12.46 2.95 -7.91
C ALA A 764 -12.54 1.73 -6.98
N LEU A 765 -12.89 0.57 -7.52
CA LEU A 765 -12.92 -0.69 -6.77
C LEU A 765 -11.54 -1.37 -6.79
N TYR A 766 -10.88 -1.35 -7.96
CA TYR A 766 -9.50 -1.76 -8.12
C TYR A 766 -8.72 -0.66 -8.85
N PHE A 767 -7.53 -0.33 -8.36
CA PHE A 767 -6.70 0.76 -8.86
C PHE A 767 -5.34 0.23 -9.33
N ARG A 768 -5.04 0.45 -10.61
CA ARG A 768 -3.81 0.05 -11.26
C ARG A 768 -2.96 1.27 -11.61
N GLU A 769 -1.78 1.35 -11.03
CA GLU A 769 -0.74 2.32 -11.40
C GLU A 769 0.62 1.63 -11.28
N ASP A 770 1.16 1.16 -12.40
CA ASP A 770 2.38 0.34 -12.45
C ASP A 770 3.27 0.65 -13.68
N GLU A 771 3.00 1.76 -14.40
CA GLU A 771 3.79 2.15 -15.58
C GLU A 771 5.29 2.24 -15.28
N PRO A 772 5.75 2.87 -14.18
CA PRO A 772 7.19 3.01 -13.97
C PRO A 772 7.85 1.65 -13.71
N LEU A 773 7.14 0.70 -13.07
CA LEU A 773 7.60 -0.68 -12.91
C LEU A 773 7.80 -1.35 -14.29
N GLN A 774 6.78 -1.28 -15.16
CA GLN A 774 6.86 -1.85 -16.51
C GLN A 774 8.03 -1.26 -17.31
N ARG A 775 8.17 0.06 -17.29
CA ARG A 775 9.20 0.77 -18.06
C ARG A 775 10.61 0.50 -17.52
N LEU A 776 10.81 0.56 -16.21
CA LEU A 776 12.15 0.51 -15.61
C LEU A 776 12.65 -0.91 -15.30
N MET A 777 11.75 -1.87 -15.02
CA MET A 777 12.16 -3.15 -14.46
C MET A 777 11.72 -4.39 -15.24
N LEU A 778 10.58 -4.34 -15.91
CA LEU A 778 10.02 -5.55 -16.54
C LEU A 778 10.57 -5.79 -17.96
N SER A 779 10.74 -7.07 -18.29
CA SER A 779 10.83 -7.53 -19.69
C SER A 779 9.46 -7.50 -20.37
N ASP A 780 9.41 -7.65 -21.70
CA ASP A 780 8.14 -7.70 -22.45
C ASP A 780 7.27 -8.90 -22.03
N GLU A 781 7.88 -10.03 -21.68
CA GLU A 781 7.20 -11.22 -21.17
C GLU A 781 6.57 -10.95 -19.79
N GLN A 782 7.35 -10.39 -18.86
CA GLN A 782 6.86 -10.01 -17.52
C GLN A 782 5.77 -8.95 -17.57
N LYS A 783 5.89 -7.98 -18.49
CA LYS A 783 4.83 -7.00 -18.75
C LYS A 783 3.55 -7.68 -19.23
N GLY A 784 3.67 -8.59 -20.21
CA GLY A 784 2.54 -9.37 -20.71
C GLY A 784 1.86 -10.22 -19.61
N GLU A 785 2.65 -10.80 -18.70
CA GLU A 785 2.13 -11.52 -17.54
C GLU A 785 1.33 -10.60 -16.59
N LEU A 786 1.89 -9.45 -16.22
CA LEU A 786 1.22 -8.50 -15.35
C LEU A 786 -0.05 -7.92 -15.98
N ASP A 787 0.00 -7.59 -17.28
CA ASP A 787 -1.16 -7.15 -18.04
C ASP A 787 -2.26 -8.22 -18.08
N ARG A 788 -1.88 -9.48 -18.29
CA ARG A 788 -2.81 -10.63 -18.23
C ARG A 788 -3.44 -10.75 -16.85
N LEU A 789 -2.67 -10.68 -15.76
CA LEU A 789 -3.22 -10.81 -14.39
C LEU A 789 -4.26 -9.72 -14.08
N TRP A 790 -3.98 -8.47 -14.45
CA TRP A 790 -4.93 -7.36 -14.29
C TRP A 790 -6.17 -7.51 -15.17
N ASP A 791 -5.99 -7.98 -16.40
CA ASP A 791 -7.09 -8.23 -17.32
C ASP A 791 -7.99 -9.39 -16.84
N GLU A 792 -7.41 -10.45 -16.30
CA GLU A 792 -8.15 -11.54 -15.65
C GLU A 792 -8.89 -11.05 -14.41
N LEU A 793 -8.28 -10.19 -13.58
CA LEU A 793 -8.95 -9.59 -12.42
C LEU A 793 -10.15 -8.75 -12.86
N LEU A 794 -9.98 -7.89 -13.87
CA LEU A 794 -11.08 -7.11 -14.45
C LEU A 794 -12.20 -8.00 -14.98
N TYR A 795 -11.84 -9.08 -15.70
CA TYR A 795 -12.77 -10.00 -16.32
C TYR A 795 -13.61 -10.75 -15.27
N ILE A 796 -12.96 -11.27 -14.24
CA ILE A 796 -13.59 -12.08 -13.19
C ILE A 796 -14.45 -11.24 -12.27
N THR A 797 -13.94 -10.09 -11.85
CA THR A 797 -14.66 -9.20 -10.94
C THR A 797 -15.83 -8.50 -11.62
N ARG A 798 -15.86 -8.51 -12.96
CA ARG A 798 -16.81 -7.79 -13.81
C ARG A 798 -16.98 -6.34 -13.35
N GLU A 799 -15.86 -5.73 -12.98
CA GLU A 799 -15.80 -4.42 -12.33
C GLU A 799 -16.67 -3.35 -13.01
N PRO A 800 -16.72 -3.22 -14.36
CA PRO A 800 -17.51 -2.18 -15.01
C PRO A 800 -18.99 -2.18 -14.60
N PHE A 801 -19.61 -3.36 -14.46
CA PHE A 801 -21.02 -3.46 -14.02
C PHE A 801 -21.18 -3.10 -12.54
N LYS A 802 -20.19 -3.40 -11.70
CA LYS A 802 -20.22 -3.00 -10.28
C LYS A 802 -20.08 -1.50 -10.11
N VAL A 803 -19.23 -0.87 -10.91
CA VAL A 803 -19.06 0.59 -10.92
C VAL A 803 -20.33 1.29 -11.44
N GLU A 804 -21.04 0.70 -12.40
CA GLU A 804 -22.37 1.17 -12.83
C GLU A 804 -23.37 1.19 -11.66
N VAL A 805 -23.50 0.07 -10.94
CA VAL A 805 -24.38 -0.03 -9.76
C VAL A 805 -23.95 0.96 -8.66
N ALA A 806 -22.66 1.05 -8.37
CA ALA A 806 -22.13 1.99 -7.38
C ALA A 806 -22.42 3.45 -7.77
N TYR A 807 -22.30 3.80 -9.06
CA TYR A 807 -22.64 5.12 -9.57
C TYR A 807 -24.12 5.44 -9.37
N GLU A 808 -25.03 4.51 -9.69
CA GLU A 808 -26.47 4.70 -9.48
C GLU A 808 -26.80 4.91 -8.01
N GLN A 809 -26.23 4.09 -7.12
CA GLN A 809 -26.40 4.25 -5.68
C GLN A 809 -25.90 5.61 -5.20
N ILE A 810 -24.69 6.03 -5.60
CA ILE A 810 -24.14 7.34 -5.23
C ILE A 810 -25.06 8.47 -5.69
N VAL A 811 -25.59 8.40 -6.92
CA VAL A 811 -26.53 9.40 -7.43
C VAL A 811 -27.82 9.41 -6.61
N GLU A 812 -28.43 8.25 -6.35
CA GLU A 812 -29.67 8.15 -5.56
C GLU A 812 -29.48 8.70 -4.13
N PHE A 813 -28.44 8.28 -3.42
CA PHE A 813 -28.14 8.77 -2.06
C PHE A 813 -27.81 10.28 -2.06
N SER A 814 -27.04 10.76 -3.04
CA SER A 814 -26.60 12.16 -3.10
C SER A 814 -27.74 13.13 -3.44
N THR A 815 -28.82 12.67 -4.10
CA THR A 815 -30.00 13.53 -4.35
C THR A 815 -30.75 13.95 -3.09
N GLN A 816 -30.58 13.23 -1.98
CA GLN A 816 -31.30 13.47 -0.73
C GLN A 816 -30.50 14.34 0.25
N ASP A 817 -29.18 14.11 0.38
CA ASP A 817 -28.35 14.75 1.42
C ASP A 817 -27.25 15.69 0.89
N ARG A 818 -26.73 15.46 -0.33
CA ARG A 818 -25.54 16.14 -0.89
C ARG A 818 -25.67 16.36 -2.41
N PRO A 819 -26.58 17.24 -2.87
CA PRO A 819 -26.85 17.43 -4.30
C PRO A 819 -25.62 17.96 -5.09
N ASP A 820 -24.64 18.53 -4.40
CA ASP A 820 -23.35 18.93 -4.97
C ASP A 820 -22.53 17.74 -5.50
N LEU A 821 -22.62 16.55 -4.87
CA LEU A 821 -21.95 15.34 -5.33
C LEU A 821 -22.55 14.82 -6.65
N VAL A 822 -23.87 14.93 -6.82
CA VAL A 822 -24.55 14.55 -8.08
C VAL A 822 -24.01 15.38 -9.25
N ILE A 823 -23.78 16.68 -9.03
CA ILE A 823 -23.22 17.58 -10.05
C ILE A 823 -21.78 17.17 -10.39
N ALA A 824 -20.97 16.82 -9.38
CA ALA A 824 -19.58 16.44 -9.57
C ALA A 824 -19.37 15.14 -10.37
N TRP A 825 -20.27 14.16 -10.20
CA TRP A 825 -20.16 12.85 -10.86
C TRP A 825 -20.90 12.75 -12.21
N LYS A 826 -21.83 13.67 -12.50
CA LYS A 826 -22.60 13.68 -13.75
C LYS A 826 -21.75 13.54 -15.04
N PRO A 827 -20.58 14.19 -15.18
CA PRO A 827 -19.71 14.03 -16.35
C PRO A 827 -19.13 12.61 -16.51
N TYR A 828 -19.08 11.81 -15.44
CA TYR A 828 -18.51 10.46 -15.44
C TYR A 828 -19.45 9.41 -16.04
N ARG A 829 -20.77 9.71 -16.11
CA ARG A 829 -21.78 8.75 -16.57
C ARG A 829 -21.54 8.25 -17.99
N GLU A 830 -21.30 9.16 -18.93
CA GLU A 830 -21.13 8.80 -20.34
C GLU A 830 -19.87 7.94 -20.58
N PRO A 831 -18.68 8.30 -20.07
CA PRO A 831 -17.51 7.42 -20.11
C PRO A 831 -17.74 6.06 -19.45
N LEU A 832 -18.41 6.02 -18.29
CA LEU A 832 -18.73 4.77 -17.60
C LEU A 832 -19.64 3.87 -18.43
N MET A 833 -20.72 4.41 -18.98
CA MET A 833 -21.66 3.66 -19.82
C MET A 833 -20.99 3.13 -21.10
N LYS A 834 -20.06 3.90 -21.68
CA LYS A 834 -19.24 3.43 -22.81
C LYS A 834 -18.32 2.27 -22.39
N ARG A 835 -17.70 2.34 -21.21
CA ARG A 835 -16.86 1.27 -20.65
C ARG A 835 -17.67 0.01 -20.36
N VAL A 836 -18.87 0.16 -19.80
CA VAL A 836 -19.82 -0.93 -19.55
C VAL A 836 -20.25 -1.61 -20.84
N ALA A 837 -20.63 -0.83 -21.86
CA ALA A 837 -21.03 -1.34 -23.17
C ALA A 837 -19.88 -2.10 -23.86
N ALA A 838 -18.66 -1.53 -23.87
CA ALA A 838 -17.49 -2.18 -24.44
C ALA A 838 -17.13 -3.49 -23.71
N PHE A 839 -17.28 -3.52 -22.37
CA PHE A 839 -17.04 -4.74 -21.60
C PHE A 839 -18.11 -5.81 -21.87
N ARG A 840 -19.38 -5.43 -22.05
CA ARG A 840 -20.46 -6.34 -22.45
C ARG A 840 -20.20 -6.95 -23.83
N GLU A 841 -19.87 -6.12 -24.82
CA GLU A 841 -19.51 -6.58 -26.18
C GLU A 841 -18.33 -7.55 -26.14
N ARG A 842 -17.32 -7.26 -25.30
CA ARG A 842 -16.18 -8.17 -25.09
C ARG A 842 -16.61 -9.52 -24.52
N LEU A 843 -17.41 -9.55 -23.45
CA LEU A 843 -17.91 -10.80 -22.85
C LEU A 843 -18.63 -11.66 -23.89
N GLU A 844 -19.44 -11.03 -24.75
CA GLU A 844 -20.16 -11.70 -25.84
C GLU A 844 -19.20 -12.22 -26.92
N ALA A 845 -18.19 -11.43 -27.30
CA ALA A 845 -17.18 -11.80 -28.29
C ALA A 845 -16.28 -12.97 -27.83
N ASP A 846 -16.06 -13.12 -26.53
CA ASP A 846 -15.23 -14.18 -25.95
C ASP A 846 -16.00 -15.52 -25.78
N GLU A 847 -17.34 -15.51 -25.78
CA GLU A 847 -18.17 -16.72 -25.57
C GLU A 847 -17.82 -17.90 -26.51
N PRO A 848 -17.60 -17.71 -27.83
CA PRO A 848 -17.23 -18.81 -28.73
C PRO A 848 -15.91 -19.48 -28.34
N ARG A 849 -14.96 -18.71 -27.79
CA ARG A 849 -13.65 -19.22 -27.35
C ARG A 849 -13.78 -20.08 -26.09
N HIS A 850 -14.65 -19.70 -25.15
CA HIS A 850 -14.96 -20.58 -24.02
C HIS A 850 -15.60 -21.89 -24.48
N LEU A 851 -16.56 -21.83 -25.41
CA LEU A 851 -17.17 -23.05 -25.95
C LEU A 851 -16.14 -23.94 -26.66
N TYR A 852 -15.22 -23.35 -27.42
CA TYR A 852 -14.09 -24.08 -28.01
C TYR A 852 -13.22 -24.76 -26.94
N SER A 853 -12.90 -24.06 -25.86
CA SER A 853 -12.16 -24.62 -24.72
C SER A 853 -12.88 -25.81 -24.08
N VAL A 854 -14.22 -25.80 -24.02
CA VAL A 854 -15.01 -26.97 -23.58
C VAL A 854 -14.86 -28.15 -24.54
N LEU A 855 -14.77 -27.91 -25.85
CA LEU A 855 -14.56 -28.98 -26.83
C LEU A 855 -13.15 -29.58 -26.72
N GLU A 856 -12.12 -28.75 -26.48
CA GLU A 856 -10.77 -29.25 -26.20
C GLU A 856 -10.72 -30.04 -24.88
N PHE A 857 -11.39 -29.54 -23.84
CA PHE A 857 -11.58 -30.26 -22.58
C PHE A 857 -12.28 -31.62 -22.82
N ALA A 858 -13.32 -31.64 -23.66
CA ALA A 858 -14.04 -32.86 -24.00
C ALA A 858 -13.18 -33.87 -24.78
N GLY A 859 -12.36 -33.43 -25.72
CA GLY A 859 -11.41 -34.30 -26.42
C GLY A 859 -10.41 -34.95 -25.46
N ARG A 860 -9.88 -34.18 -24.50
CA ARG A 860 -8.99 -34.72 -23.44
C ARG A 860 -9.73 -35.70 -22.53
N ALA A 861 -10.93 -35.34 -22.07
CA ALA A 861 -11.74 -36.18 -21.19
C ALA A 861 -12.14 -37.49 -21.87
N TRP A 862 -12.50 -37.44 -23.14
CA TRP A 862 -12.88 -38.62 -23.93
C TRP A 862 -11.69 -39.38 -24.52
N ARG A 863 -10.46 -38.91 -24.24
CA ARG A 863 -9.17 -39.56 -24.52
C ARG A 863 -8.86 -39.72 -26.01
N ARG A 864 -9.51 -38.94 -26.87
CA ARG A 864 -9.33 -38.94 -28.33
C ARG A 864 -9.89 -37.67 -28.95
N PRO A 865 -9.53 -37.35 -30.20
CA PRO A 865 -10.21 -36.33 -30.98
C PRO A 865 -11.73 -36.57 -31.05
N LEU A 866 -12.49 -35.48 -30.95
CA LEU A 866 -13.95 -35.50 -31.08
C LEU A 866 -14.35 -35.62 -32.55
N SER A 867 -15.36 -36.44 -32.85
CA SER A 867 -15.97 -36.44 -34.18
C SER A 867 -16.74 -35.14 -34.45
N GLY A 868 -17.01 -34.82 -35.72
CA GLY A 868 -17.81 -33.65 -36.08
C GLY A 868 -19.22 -33.69 -35.47
N GLU A 869 -19.84 -34.87 -35.41
CA GLU A 869 -21.13 -35.09 -34.76
C GLU A 869 -21.06 -34.84 -33.26
N GLU A 870 -20.01 -35.35 -32.60
CA GLU A 870 -19.80 -35.14 -31.16
C GLU A 870 -19.61 -33.68 -30.79
N GLN A 871 -18.84 -32.94 -31.59
CA GLN A 871 -18.70 -31.50 -31.43
C GLN A 871 -20.04 -30.79 -31.58
N GLU A 872 -20.82 -31.17 -32.60
CA GLU A 872 -22.11 -30.54 -32.87
C GLU A 872 -23.13 -30.83 -31.76
N VAL A 873 -23.14 -32.04 -31.19
CA VAL A 873 -23.99 -32.37 -30.02
C VAL A 873 -23.70 -31.45 -28.83
N LEU A 874 -22.41 -31.19 -28.53
CA LEU A 874 -22.04 -30.29 -27.44
C LEU A 874 -22.37 -28.82 -27.76
N ARG A 875 -22.18 -28.38 -29.01
CA ARG A 875 -22.58 -27.03 -29.46
C ARG A 875 -24.09 -26.84 -29.40
N ALA A 876 -24.86 -27.83 -29.84
CA ALA A 876 -26.32 -27.82 -29.81
C ALA A 876 -26.85 -27.78 -28.37
N LEU A 877 -26.24 -28.52 -27.44
CA LEU A 877 -26.58 -28.43 -26.01
C LEU A 877 -26.34 -27.02 -25.48
N TYR A 878 -25.17 -26.44 -25.75
CA TYR A 878 -24.86 -25.08 -25.33
C TYR A 878 -25.88 -24.07 -25.90
N ARG A 879 -26.19 -24.13 -27.20
CA ARG A 879 -27.18 -23.24 -27.83
C ARG A 879 -28.57 -23.41 -27.20
N GLY A 880 -29.04 -24.65 -27.00
CA GLY A 880 -30.33 -24.92 -26.37
C GLY A 880 -30.42 -24.46 -24.91
N LEU A 881 -29.29 -24.42 -24.17
CA LEU A 881 -29.25 -23.81 -22.84
C LEU A 881 -29.37 -22.28 -22.93
N ARG A 882 -28.69 -21.64 -23.90
CA ARG A 882 -28.79 -20.19 -24.12
C ARG A 882 -30.17 -19.74 -24.58
N GLU A 883 -30.84 -20.52 -25.44
CA GLU A 883 -32.23 -20.28 -25.86
C GLU A 883 -33.23 -20.34 -24.69
N ARG A 884 -32.89 -21.04 -23.61
CA ARG A 884 -33.67 -21.07 -22.36
C ARG A 884 -33.25 -20.01 -21.36
N GLU A 885 -32.55 -18.97 -21.82
CA GLU A 885 -32.07 -17.84 -21.02
C GLU A 885 -31.12 -18.23 -19.87
N ILE A 886 -30.48 -19.41 -19.96
CA ILE A 886 -29.42 -19.78 -19.02
C ILE A 886 -28.19 -18.90 -19.30
N PRO A 887 -27.64 -18.20 -18.29
CA PRO A 887 -26.46 -17.36 -18.49
C PRO A 887 -25.26 -18.13 -19.04
N HIS A 888 -24.41 -17.44 -19.81
CA HIS A 888 -23.23 -18.01 -20.50
C HIS A 888 -22.41 -18.96 -19.63
N GLU A 889 -21.97 -18.47 -18.48
CA GLU A 889 -21.14 -19.21 -17.54
C GLU A 889 -21.83 -20.49 -17.07
N LYS A 890 -23.12 -20.41 -16.74
CA LYS A 890 -23.87 -21.58 -16.30
C LYS A 890 -24.09 -22.58 -17.43
N ALA A 891 -24.29 -22.12 -18.67
CA ALA A 891 -24.40 -22.97 -19.84
C ALA A 891 -23.08 -23.71 -20.12
N ILE A 892 -21.93 -23.03 -20.02
CA ILE A 892 -20.60 -23.64 -20.12
C ILE A 892 -20.40 -24.71 -19.03
N GLN A 893 -20.72 -24.39 -17.78
CA GLN A 893 -20.61 -25.35 -16.67
C GLN A 893 -21.48 -26.61 -16.90
N LEU A 894 -22.71 -26.45 -17.38
CA LEU A 894 -23.59 -27.58 -17.68
C LEU A 894 -23.09 -28.41 -18.87
N THR A 895 -22.47 -27.78 -19.88
CA THR A 895 -21.82 -28.52 -20.97
C THR A 895 -20.61 -29.30 -20.47
N ILE A 896 -19.79 -28.74 -19.57
CA ILE A 896 -18.70 -29.49 -18.89
C ILE A 896 -19.26 -30.67 -18.08
N ALA A 897 -20.33 -30.45 -17.30
CA ALA A 897 -20.99 -31.52 -16.55
C ALA A 897 -21.52 -32.62 -17.49
N ARG A 898 -22.02 -32.26 -18.68
CA ARG A 898 -22.41 -33.24 -19.72
C ARG A 898 -21.21 -34.06 -20.22
N VAL A 899 -20.05 -33.43 -20.41
CA VAL A 899 -18.81 -34.12 -20.82
C VAL A 899 -18.41 -35.17 -19.77
N LEU A 900 -18.43 -34.79 -18.49
CA LEU A 900 -18.01 -35.63 -17.34
C LEU A 900 -19.05 -36.68 -16.92
N THR A 901 -20.23 -36.65 -17.52
CA THR A 901 -21.30 -37.67 -17.32
C THR A 901 -21.56 -38.50 -18.57
N SER A 902 -20.85 -38.20 -19.66
CA SER A 902 -20.96 -38.93 -20.90
C SER A 902 -20.46 -40.37 -20.71
N PRO A 903 -21.13 -41.38 -21.30
CA PRO A 903 -20.61 -42.75 -21.33
C PRO A 903 -19.19 -42.83 -21.91
N THR A 904 -18.80 -41.91 -22.80
CA THR A 904 -17.44 -41.86 -23.37
C THR A 904 -16.38 -41.46 -22.34
N PHE A 905 -16.74 -40.66 -21.34
CA PHE A 905 -15.86 -40.34 -20.21
C PHE A 905 -15.90 -41.43 -19.14
N LEU A 906 -17.12 -41.80 -18.72
CA LEU A 906 -17.35 -42.73 -17.62
C LEU A 906 -16.87 -44.15 -17.93
N TYR A 907 -16.82 -44.57 -19.19
CA TYR A 907 -16.39 -45.90 -19.59
C TYR A 907 -15.17 -45.88 -20.50
N ARG A 908 -14.26 -46.84 -20.29
CA ARG A 908 -13.13 -47.10 -21.19
C ARG A 908 -13.61 -48.08 -22.26
N ARG A 909 -14.32 -47.53 -23.24
CA ARG A 909 -14.96 -48.32 -24.31
C ARG A 909 -13.92 -48.74 -25.33
N GLU A 910 -13.98 -50.01 -25.71
CA GLU A 910 -13.13 -50.59 -26.75
C GLU A 910 -13.99 -51.18 -27.87
N LYS A 911 -13.56 -51.00 -29.12
CA LYS A 911 -14.31 -51.49 -30.28
C LYS A 911 -13.87 -52.89 -30.68
N ALA A 912 -14.63 -53.89 -30.23
CA ALA A 912 -14.45 -55.27 -30.70
C ALA A 912 -14.78 -55.41 -32.21
N GLY A 913 -13.98 -56.22 -32.92
CA GLY A 913 -14.23 -56.62 -34.31
C GLY A 913 -15.43 -57.58 -34.45
N GLY A 914 -15.88 -57.81 -35.68
CA GLY A 914 -16.90 -58.82 -35.97
C GLY A 914 -16.32 -60.25 -35.98
N GLY A 915 -17.07 -61.23 -35.48
CA GLY A 915 -16.68 -62.64 -35.45
C GLY A 915 -15.84 -63.01 -34.22
N ALA A 916 -15.36 -64.27 -34.17
CA ALA A 916 -14.65 -64.81 -33.01
C ALA A 916 -13.17 -64.41 -32.89
N LYS A 917 -12.58 -63.82 -33.94
CA LYS A 917 -11.14 -63.52 -33.99
C LYS A 917 -10.78 -62.30 -33.12
N SER A 918 -9.59 -62.32 -32.51
CA SER A 918 -9.05 -61.14 -31.83
C SER A 918 -8.64 -60.07 -32.83
N VAL A 919 -8.83 -58.80 -32.46
CA VAL A 919 -8.42 -57.63 -33.25
C VAL A 919 -7.56 -56.70 -32.39
N ALA A 920 -6.63 -55.99 -33.01
CA ALA A 920 -5.83 -54.99 -32.31
C ALA A 920 -6.71 -53.85 -31.79
N VAL A 921 -6.40 -53.34 -30.60
CA VAL A 921 -6.99 -52.08 -30.12
C VAL A 921 -6.39 -50.92 -30.91
N THR A 922 -7.16 -49.84 -31.03
CA THR A 922 -6.70 -48.61 -31.67
C THR A 922 -5.57 -47.94 -30.87
N ASN A 923 -4.78 -47.04 -31.48
CA ASN A 923 -3.73 -46.31 -30.78
C ASN A 923 -4.27 -45.54 -29.55
N ALA A 924 -5.44 -44.92 -29.65
CA ALA A 924 -6.08 -44.20 -28.53
C ALA A 924 -6.54 -45.15 -27.40
N GLU A 925 -7.06 -46.33 -27.75
CA GLU A 925 -7.40 -47.37 -26.77
C GLU A 925 -6.13 -47.93 -26.10
N LEU A 926 -5.04 -48.14 -26.84
CA LEU A 926 -3.75 -48.58 -26.30
C LEU A 926 -3.14 -47.54 -25.35
N ALA A 927 -3.17 -46.26 -25.72
CA ALA A 927 -2.76 -45.16 -24.84
C ALA A 927 -3.59 -45.14 -23.55
N THR A 928 -4.90 -45.35 -23.65
CA THR A 928 -5.80 -45.42 -22.50
C THR A 928 -5.48 -46.63 -21.62
N ARG A 929 -5.25 -47.83 -22.19
CA ARG A 929 -4.84 -49.01 -21.42
C ARG A 929 -3.55 -48.74 -20.66
N LEU A 930 -2.56 -48.18 -21.33
CA LEU A 930 -1.25 -47.89 -20.74
C LEU A 930 -1.34 -46.84 -19.62
N SER A 931 -2.05 -45.74 -19.83
CA SER A 931 -2.16 -44.66 -18.84
C SER A 931 -2.95 -45.09 -17.59
N TYR A 932 -4.03 -45.85 -17.75
CA TYR A 932 -4.79 -46.33 -16.59
C TYR A 932 -4.12 -47.49 -15.87
N PHE A 933 -3.33 -48.29 -16.57
CA PHE A 933 -2.49 -49.29 -15.92
C PHE A 933 -1.49 -48.60 -15.00
N LEU A 934 -0.73 -47.62 -15.50
CA LEU A 934 0.40 -47.05 -14.75
C LEU A 934 0.03 -45.85 -13.84
N TRP A 935 -0.99 -45.07 -14.21
CA TRP A 935 -1.36 -43.83 -13.51
C TRP A 935 -2.83 -43.76 -13.07
N SER A 936 -3.62 -44.81 -13.32
CA SER A 936 -5.07 -44.84 -13.00
C SER A 936 -5.82 -43.61 -13.51
N SER A 937 -5.36 -43.04 -14.63
CA SER A 937 -5.86 -41.77 -15.18
C SER A 937 -5.63 -41.69 -16.68
N LEU A 938 -6.06 -40.58 -17.27
CA LEU A 938 -6.03 -40.29 -18.70
C LEU A 938 -4.58 -40.24 -19.24
N PRO A 939 -4.37 -40.57 -20.53
CA PRO A 939 -3.08 -40.34 -21.19
C PRO A 939 -2.76 -38.85 -21.19
N ASP A 940 -1.50 -38.47 -20.97
CA ASP A 940 -1.08 -37.07 -21.04
C ASP A 940 -0.93 -36.57 -22.49
N ALA A 941 -0.54 -35.30 -22.66
CA ALA A 941 -0.45 -34.69 -23.98
C ALA A 941 0.54 -35.41 -24.90
N GLU A 942 1.69 -35.85 -24.38
CA GLU A 942 2.69 -36.57 -25.16
C GLU A 942 2.18 -37.95 -25.60
N LEU A 943 1.60 -38.74 -24.67
CA LEU A 943 1.09 -40.06 -25.00
C LEU A 943 -0.08 -40.00 -25.99
N ARG A 944 -0.97 -38.99 -25.85
CA ARG A 944 -2.04 -38.75 -26.84
C ARG A 944 -1.48 -38.38 -28.20
N ARG A 945 -0.51 -37.47 -28.28
CA ARG A 945 0.11 -37.08 -29.55
C ARG A 945 0.72 -38.29 -30.27
N VAL A 946 1.51 -39.10 -29.56
CA VAL A 946 2.12 -40.32 -30.12
C VAL A 946 1.06 -41.33 -30.58
N ALA A 947 -0.08 -41.40 -29.89
CA ALA A 947 -1.21 -42.24 -30.29
C ALA A 947 -1.92 -41.69 -31.55
N ASP A 948 -2.14 -40.38 -31.60
CA ASP A 948 -2.79 -39.70 -32.73
C ASP A 948 -1.93 -39.77 -34.00
N ASP A 949 -0.61 -39.72 -33.87
CA ASP A 949 0.37 -39.91 -34.95
C ASP A 949 0.47 -41.37 -35.43
N GLY A 950 -0.17 -42.31 -34.73
CA GLY A 950 -0.24 -43.73 -35.11
C GLY A 950 1.01 -44.56 -34.74
N GLU A 951 1.99 -43.96 -34.06
CA GLU A 951 3.29 -44.57 -33.76
C GLU A 951 3.26 -45.52 -32.55
N LEU A 952 2.25 -45.39 -31.67
CA LEU A 952 2.22 -46.11 -30.39
C LEU A 952 2.12 -47.65 -30.54
N THR A 953 1.63 -48.15 -31.67
CA THR A 953 1.62 -49.59 -31.94
C THR A 953 3.01 -50.19 -32.21
N GLY A 954 4.05 -49.39 -32.44
CA GLY A 954 5.41 -49.91 -32.59
C GLY A 954 6.08 -50.20 -31.25
N ASP A 955 6.67 -51.39 -31.08
CA ASP A 955 7.23 -51.85 -29.80
C ASP A 955 8.26 -50.86 -29.21
N LYS A 956 9.15 -50.31 -30.04
CA LYS A 956 10.15 -49.32 -29.60
C LYS A 956 9.49 -48.09 -28.96
N THR A 957 8.44 -47.57 -29.58
CA THR A 957 7.72 -46.38 -29.11
C THR A 957 6.88 -46.69 -27.88
N LEU A 958 6.18 -47.84 -27.88
CA LEU A 958 5.39 -48.30 -26.73
C LEU A 958 6.26 -48.49 -25.48
N LEU A 959 7.42 -49.13 -25.61
CA LEU A 959 8.35 -49.35 -24.50
C LEU A 959 8.97 -48.04 -24.03
N ALA A 960 9.32 -47.12 -24.94
CA ALA A 960 9.81 -45.79 -24.58
C ALA A 960 8.78 -44.99 -23.77
N GLN A 961 7.51 -44.98 -24.21
CA GLN A 961 6.43 -44.34 -23.47
C GLN A 961 6.19 -45.05 -22.13
N THR A 962 6.18 -46.38 -22.08
CA THR A 962 6.04 -47.15 -20.83
C THR A 962 7.08 -46.76 -19.79
N ARG A 963 8.36 -46.70 -20.17
CA ARG A 963 9.45 -46.27 -19.27
C ARG A 963 9.31 -44.82 -18.83
N ARG A 964 8.87 -43.92 -19.72
CA ARG A 964 8.60 -42.51 -19.39
C ARG A 964 7.51 -42.41 -18.32
N LEU A 965 6.40 -43.11 -18.52
CA LEU A 965 5.27 -43.11 -17.60
C LEU A 965 5.68 -43.66 -16.23
N LEU A 966 6.47 -44.73 -16.18
CA LEU A 966 6.99 -45.30 -14.94
C LEU A 966 7.85 -44.32 -14.13
N ARG A 967 8.62 -43.43 -14.79
CA ARG A 967 9.48 -42.43 -14.10
C ARG A 967 8.75 -41.20 -13.58
N ASP A 968 7.52 -40.95 -14.05
CA ASP A 968 6.67 -39.84 -13.65
C ASP A 968 6.18 -39.98 -12.19
N SER A 969 5.91 -38.86 -11.53
CA SER A 969 5.41 -38.85 -10.14
C SER A 969 4.02 -39.47 -9.99
N ARG A 970 3.23 -39.52 -11.07
CA ARG A 970 1.91 -40.19 -11.07
C ARG A 970 2.01 -41.71 -10.90
N THR A 971 3.18 -42.32 -11.08
CA THR A 971 3.43 -43.74 -10.76
C THR A 971 3.14 -44.08 -9.30
N ARG A 972 3.15 -43.10 -8.40
CA ARG A 972 2.63 -43.25 -7.04
C ARG A 972 1.24 -43.90 -7.00
N ARG A 973 0.38 -43.62 -7.98
CA ARG A 973 -0.97 -44.20 -8.06
C ARG A 973 -0.92 -45.71 -8.33
N LEU A 974 0.09 -46.20 -9.03
CA LEU A 974 0.32 -47.65 -9.17
C LEU A 974 0.63 -48.28 -7.81
N ALA A 975 1.43 -47.62 -6.96
CA ALA A 975 1.69 -48.10 -5.60
C ALA A 975 0.41 -48.18 -4.76
N GLU A 976 -0.44 -47.15 -4.83
CA GLU A 976 -1.71 -47.07 -4.08
C GLU A 976 -2.76 -48.07 -4.62
N GLN A 977 -2.90 -48.17 -5.94
CA GLN A 977 -4.01 -48.87 -6.59
C GLN A 977 -3.70 -50.33 -6.94
N PHE A 978 -2.43 -50.68 -7.16
CA PHE A 978 -2.00 -52.06 -7.33
C PHE A 978 -1.46 -52.62 -6.02
N THR A 979 -0.28 -52.18 -5.56
CA THR A 979 0.41 -52.90 -4.47
C THR A 979 -0.31 -52.79 -3.12
N CYS A 980 -0.77 -51.60 -2.75
CA CYS A 980 -1.49 -51.43 -1.50
C CYS A 980 -2.85 -52.15 -1.50
N GLN A 981 -3.51 -52.30 -2.66
CA GLN A 981 -4.72 -53.14 -2.77
C GLN A 981 -4.37 -54.63 -2.64
N TRP A 982 -3.36 -55.10 -3.38
CA TRP A 982 -2.91 -56.49 -3.33
C TRP A 982 -2.54 -56.90 -1.90
N LEU A 983 -1.80 -56.05 -1.19
CA LEU A 983 -1.36 -56.33 0.18
C LEU A 983 -2.42 -56.04 1.26
N HIS A 984 -3.63 -55.64 0.86
CA HIS A 984 -4.74 -55.28 1.75
C HIS A 984 -4.45 -54.13 2.73
N ILE A 985 -3.69 -53.13 2.30
CA ILE A 985 -3.30 -51.95 3.10
C ILE A 985 -3.72 -50.60 2.45
N ARG A 986 -4.45 -50.60 1.33
CA ARG A 986 -4.95 -49.36 0.71
C ARG A 986 -5.88 -48.62 1.67
N GLY A 987 -5.64 -47.32 1.86
CA GLY A 987 -6.43 -46.46 2.75
C GLY A 987 -6.15 -46.67 4.24
N PHE A 988 -4.99 -47.24 4.59
CA PHE A 988 -4.62 -47.53 5.99
C PHE A 988 -4.52 -46.26 6.87
N ASP A 989 -4.31 -45.10 6.26
CA ASP A 989 -4.34 -43.79 6.94
C ASP A 989 -5.68 -43.49 7.64
N GLN A 990 -6.76 -44.14 7.22
CA GLN A 990 -8.10 -44.03 7.81
C GLN A 990 -8.41 -45.12 8.85
N ASN A 991 -7.49 -46.07 9.10
CA ASN A 991 -7.72 -47.20 10.01
C ASN A 991 -7.87 -46.72 11.47
N ASP A 992 -9.01 -46.99 12.10
CA ASP A 992 -9.32 -46.70 13.51
C ASP A 992 -9.57 -47.97 14.35
N ASP A 993 -9.19 -49.15 13.85
CA ASP A 993 -9.43 -50.45 14.48
C ASP A 993 -8.56 -50.71 15.72
N LYS A 994 -7.60 -49.83 16.05
CA LYS A 994 -6.66 -50.05 17.17
C LYS A 994 -7.16 -49.45 18.46
N ASN A 995 -6.93 -50.15 19.56
CA ASN A 995 -7.28 -49.67 20.88
C ASN A 995 -6.35 -48.51 21.27
N GLU A 996 -6.82 -47.28 21.11
CA GLU A 996 -6.06 -46.05 21.37
C GLU A 996 -5.64 -45.91 22.85
N LYS A 997 -6.31 -46.57 23.80
CA LYS A 997 -5.86 -46.60 25.20
C LYS A 997 -4.57 -47.42 25.37
N LEU A 998 -4.43 -48.49 24.60
CA LEU A 998 -3.22 -49.32 24.62
C LEU A 998 -2.13 -48.78 23.68
N TYR A 999 -2.54 -48.12 22.59
CA TYR A 999 -1.64 -47.58 21.57
C TYR A 999 -1.93 -46.09 21.29
N PRO A 1000 -1.69 -45.19 22.25
CA PRO A 1000 -2.09 -43.78 22.16
C PRO A 1000 -1.42 -43.00 21.02
N THR A 1001 -0.28 -43.50 20.52
CA THR A 1001 0.42 -42.88 19.38
C THR A 1001 -0.13 -43.29 18.02
N PHE A 1002 -0.98 -44.32 17.93
CA PHE A 1002 -1.45 -44.88 16.66
C PHE A 1002 -2.22 -43.88 15.77
N PRO A 1003 -3.14 -43.04 16.30
CA PRO A 1003 -3.89 -42.10 15.47
C PRO A 1003 -3.00 -41.12 14.71
N GLU A 1004 -1.91 -40.67 15.33
CA GLU A 1004 -0.93 -39.79 14.68
C GLU A 1004 0.05 -40.53 13.76
N LEU A 1005 0.20 -41.85 13.93
CA LEU A 1005 1.15 -42.68 13.20
C LEU A 1005 0.56 -43.29 11.92
N ARG A 1006 -0.72 -43.66 11.89
CA ARG A 1006 -1.31 -44.44 10.78
C ARG A 1006 -1.12 -43.80 9.40
N GLY A 1007 -1.18 -42.47 9.31
CA GLY A 1007 -0.89 -41.74 8.07
C GLY A 1007 0.57 -41.86 7.64
N ALA A 1008 1.53 -41.77 8.57
CA ALA A 1008 2.94 -41.95 8.27
C ALA A 1008 3.27 -43.41 7.90
N MET A 1009 2.64 -44.39 8.56
CA MET A 1009 2.79 -45.80 8.21
C MET A 1009 2.35 -46.05 6.76
N TYR A 1010 1.17 -45.54 6.39
CA TYR A 1010 0.66 -45.68 5.03
C TYR A 1010 1.56 -45.00 3.99
N GLU A 1011 2.00 -43.77 4.30
CA GLU A 1011 2.88 -43.00 3.42
C GLU A 1011 4.25 -43.68 3.18
N GLU A 1012 4.84 -44.34 4.19
CA GLU A 1012 6.03 -45.18 4.01
C GLU A 1012 5.77 -46.28 2.97
N SER A 1013 4.65 -46.98 3.09
CA SER A 1013 4.32 -48.11 2.22
C SER A 1013 4.17 -47.63 0.77
N VAL A 1014 3.46 -46.51 0.56
CA VAL A 1014 3.28 -45.94 -0.78
C VAL A 1014 4.62 -45.49 -1.37
N ARG A 1015 5.47 -44.81 -0.59
CA ARG A 1015 6.80 -44.37 -1.05
C ARG A 1015 7.73 -45.52 -1.38
N PHE A 1016 7.70 -46.59 -0.59
CA PHE A 1016 8.50 -47.78 -0.83
C PHE A 1016 8.20 -48.40 -2.21
N PHE A 1017 6.93 -48.58 -2.54
CA PHE A 1017 6.56 -49.12 -3.85
C PHE A 1017 6.69 -48.08 -4.98
N GLU A 1018 6.44 -46.80 -4.72
CA GLU A 1018 6.69 -45.73 -5.69
C GLU A 1018 8.17 -45.74 -6.12
N ASP A 1019 9.09 -45.86 -5.16
CA ASP A 1019 10.53 -45.96 -5.42
C ASP A 1019 10.87 -47.20 -6.25
N MET A 1020 10.35 -48.37 -5.84
CA MET A 1020 10.54 -49.63 -6.58
C MET A 1020 10.09 -49.50 -8.04
N PHE A 1021 9.01 -48.78 -8.32
CA PHE A 1021 8.52 -48.62 -9.68
C PHE A 1021 9.28 -47.57 -10.48
N ARG A 1022 9.52 -46.39 -9.90
CA ARG A 1022 10.17 -45.27 -10.59
C ARG A 1022 11.65 -45.50 -10.85
N ASN A 1023 12.32 -46.19 -9.93
CA ASN A 1023 13.75 -46.49 -9.99
C ASN A 1023 14.04 -47.92 -10.47
N ASP A 1024 13.02 -48.62 -10.99
CA ASP A 1024 13.13 -49.98 -11.54
C ASP A 1024 13.78 -50.97 -10.55
N GLY A 1025 13.31 -50.96 -9.31
CA GLY A 1025 13.73 -51.89 -8.26
C GLY A 1025 13.36 -53.34 -8.58
N PRO A 1026 14.13 -54.32 -8.07
CA PRO A 1026 13.83 -55.73 -8.26
C PRO A 1026 12.60 -56.15 -7.45
N VAL A 1027 11.76 -57.05 -7.98
CA VAL A 1027 10.61 -57.63 -7.25
C VAL A 1027 11.06 -58.36 -5.97
N LEU A 1028 12.32 -58.81 -5.92
CA LEU A 1028 12.94 -59.41 -4.73
C LEU A 1028 13.01 -58.44 -3.52
N ASP A 1029 12.97 -57.13 -3.76
CA ASP A 1029 12.95 -56.11 -2.70
C ASP A 1029 11.66 -56.15 -1.88
N LEU A 1030 10.58 -56.73 -2.42
CA LEU A 1030 9.38 -57.03 -1.64
C LEU A 1030 9.71 -57.80 -0.36
N LEU A 1031 10.72 -58.68 -0.40
CA LEU A 1031 11.15 -59.45 0.78
C LEU A 1031 12.43 -58.87 1.39
N SER A 1032 13.40 -58.53 0.55
CA SER A 1032 14.80 -58.38 0.94
C SER A 1032 15.35 -56.95 0.87
N ALA A 1033 14.51 -55.94 0.67
CA ALA A 1033 14.99 -54.56 0.70
C ALA A 1033 15.67 -54.24 2.03
N ASP A 1034 16.83 -53.59 1.98
CA ASP A 1034 17.54 -53.07 3.16
C ASP A 1034 17.39 -51.55 3.30
N HIS A 1035 16.26 -51.01 2.84
CA HIS A 1035 15.94 -49.60 2.95
C HIS A 1035 14.44 -49.38 3.18
N THR A 1036 14.09 -48.19 3.67
CA THR A 1036 12.70 -47.69 3.75
C THR A 1036 12.65 -46.16 3.71
N PHE A 1037 11.46 -45.57 3.84
CA PHE A 1037 11.22 -44.13 3.85
C PHE A 1037 10.64 -43.66 5.18
N LEU A 1038 11.31 -42.72 5.85
CA LEU A 1038 10.96 -42.29 7.20
C LEU A 1038 10.88 -40.77 7.31
N ASN A 1039 9.91 -40.30 8.11
CA ASN A 1039 9.97 -39.01 8.80
C ASN A 1039 10.26 -39.25 10.29
N GLU A 1040 10.44 -38.18 11.08
CA GLU A 1040 10.82 -38.31 12.50
C GLU A 1040 9.82 -39.17 13.31
N ARG A 1041 8.52 -39.01 13.04
CA ARG A 1041 7.47 -39.72 13.79
C ARG A 1041 7.56 -41.23 13.59
N LEU A 1042 7.72 -41.67 12.34
CA LEU A 1042 7.84 -43.10 12.04
C LEU A 1042 9.21 -43.66 12.45
N ALA A 1043 10.28 -42.87 12.33
CA ALA A 1043 11.62 -43.25 12.79
C ALA A 1043 11.65 -43.59 14.28
N LYS A 1044 10.94 -42.81 15.12
CA LYS A 1044 10.76 -43.09 16.56
C LYS A 1044 10.05 -44.41 16.82
N LEU A 1045 9.04 -44.77 16.02
CA LEU A 1045 8.38 -46.07 16.14
C LEU A 1045 9.35 -47.22 15.83
N TYR A 1046 10.27 -47.00 14.88
CA TYR A 1046 11.20 -48.01 14.41
C TYR A 1046 12.48 -48.10 15.25
N GLY A 1047 12.73 -47.13 16.14
CA GLY A 1047 13.96 -47.05 16.91
C GLY A 1047 15.18 -46.70 16.04
N ILE A 1048 14.96 -45.86 15.01
CA ILE A 1048 15.99 -45.37 14.10
C ILE A 1048 16.27 -43.91 14.42
N ASP A 1049 17.49 -43.62 14.88
CA ASP A 1049 17.92 -42.27 15.22
C ASP A 1049 18.38 -41.48 13.98
N GLY A 1050 18.48 -40.15 14.10
CA GLY A 1050 19.06 -39.28 13.05
C GLY A 1050 18.08 -38.74 12.00
N VAL A 1051 16.79 -39.13 12.04
CA VAL A 1051 15.74 -38.58 11.17
C VAL A 1051 14.93 -37.52 11.94
N LEU A 1052 14.98 -36.26 11.50
CA LEU A 1052 14.36 -35.11 12.17
C LEU A 1052 13.35 -34.37 11.28
N GLY A 1053 12.27 -33.87 11.87
CA GLY A 1053 11.23 -33.10 11.20
C GLY A 1053 10.22 -33.94 10.39
N SER A 1054 9.30 -33.24 9.74
CA SER A 1054 8.21 -33.81 8.93
C SER A 1054 8.64 -34.34 7.56
N GLU A 1055 9.85 -33.97 7.10
CA GLU A 1055 10.37 -34.35 5.79
C GLU A 1055 10.67 -35.86 5.67
N TRP A 1056 10.32 -36.42 4.52
CA TRP A 1056 10.55 -37.84 4.20
C TRP A 1056 11.95 -38.08 3.66
N ARG A 1057 12.61 -39.13 4.14
CA ARG A 1057 13.97 -39.50 3.74
C ARG A 1057 14.07 -41.00 3.49
N ARG A 1058 14.79 -41.38 2.43
CA ARG A 1058 15.22 -42.77 2.23
C ARG A 1058 16.30 -43.09 3.27
N VAL A 1059 16.17 -44.23 3.95
CA VAL A 1059 17.09 -44.70 4.97
C VAL A 1059 17.50 -46.13 4.63
N ASP A 1060 18.79 -46.37 4.48
CA ASP A 1060 19.40 -47.68 4.22
C ASP A 1060 19.84 -48.39 5.52
N GLY A 1061 20.16 -49.69 5.44
CA GLY A 1061 20.66 -50.48 6.57
C GLY A 1061 19.57 -50.87 7.59
N VAL A 1062 18.30 -50.84 7.18
CA VAL A 1062 17.17 -50.95 8.11
C VAL A 1062 16.83 -52.39 8.52
N GLN A 1063 17.38 -53.40 7.83
CA GLN A 1063 17.28 -54.81 8.24
C GLN A 1063 17.95 -55.06 9.59
N ALA A 1064 19.01 -54.33 9.92
CA ALA A 1064 19.63 -54.38 11.25
C ALA A 1064 18.67 -53.97 12.38
N ARG A 1065 17.54 -53.32 12.05
CA ARG A 1065 16.44 -52.96 12.96
C ARG A 1065 15.18 -53.80 12.72
N GLY A 1066 15.28 -54.89 11.97
CA GLY A 1066 14.18 -55.77 11.59
C GLY A 1066 13.24 -55.18 10.53
N ARG A 1067 13.59 -54.05 9.90
CA ARG A 1067 12.76 -53.40 8.88
C ARG A 1067 13.20 -53.79 7.47
N GLY A 1068 12.57 -53.20 6.46
CA GLY A 1068 12.85 -53.49 5.06
C GLY A 1068 12.02 -54.66 4.52
N GLY A 1069 11.57 -54.51 3.28
CA GLY A 1069 10.58 -55.38 2.65
C GLY A 1069 9.19 -55.30 3.31
N VAL A 1070 8.20 -55.94 2.70
CA VAL A 1070 6.79 -55.87 3.10
C VAL A 1070 6.51 -56.51 4.46
N LEU A 1071 7.34 -57.47 4.88
CA LEU A 1071 7.22 -58.11 6.20
C LEU A 1071 7.56 -57.16 7.36
N GLY A 1072 8.43 -56.17 7.11
CA GLY A 1072 8.91 -55.22 8.11
C GLY A 1072 8.06 -53.94 8.21
N LEU A 1073 7.16 -53.70 7.25
CA LEU A 1073 6.29 -52.52 7.21
C LEU A 1073 5.28 -52.55 8.36
N ALA A 1074 5.18 -51.45 9.10
CA ALA A 1074 4.23 -51.35 10.20
C ALA A 1074 2.77 -51.41 9.74
N THR A 1075 2.45 -50.94 8.53
CA THR A 1075 1.10 -51.07 7.93
C THR A 1075 0.67 -52.52 7.83
N VAL A 1076 1.52 -53.39 7.27
CA VAL A 1076 1.24 -54.82 7.08
C VAL A 1076 1.09 -55.51 8.43
N LEU A 1077 2.02 -55.26 9.36
CA LEU A 1077 1.99 -55.85 10.70
C LEU A 1077 0.73 -55.43 11.47
N ALA A 1078 0.34 -54.16 11.38
CA ALA A 1078 -0.81 -53.61 12.06
C ALA A 1078 -2.14 -54.04 11.42
N ALA A 1079 -2.25 -54.01 10.08
CA ALA A 1079 -3.44 -54.47 9.36
C ALA A 1079 -3.78 -55.94 9.66
N ASN A 1080 -2.74 -56.77 9.87
CA ASN A 1080 -2.88 -58.18 10.21
C ASN A 1080 -2.80 -58.44 11.73
N SER A 1081 -3.32 -57.52 12.55
CA SER A 1081 -3.40 -57.66 14.02
C SER A 1081 -4.78 -57.26 14.54
N GLY A 1082 -5.15 -57.70 15.74
CA GLY A 1082 -6.38 -57.25 16.41
C GLY A 1082 -6.27 -55.83 16.97
N ALA A 1083 -7.35 -55.35 17.59
CA ALA A 1083 -7.40 -54.02 18.21
C ALA A 1083 -6.47 -53.89 19.42
N SER A 1084 -6.43 -54.92 20.27
CA SER A 1084 -5.73 -54.92 21.56
C SER A 1084 -4.57 -55.93 21.64
N ARG A 1085 -4.38 -56.80 20.63
CA ARG A 1085 -3.36 -57.85 20.63
C ARG A 1085 -2.82 -58.18 19.24
N THR A 1086 -1.64 -58.77 19.19
CA THR A 1086 -1.10 -59.38 17.97
C THR A 1086 -1.96 -60.57 17.53
N SER A 1087 -1.88 -60.92 16.24
CA SER A 1087 -2.57 -62.08 15.68
C SER A 1087 -1.64 -62.88 14.77
N PRO A 1088 -0.94 -63.90 15.30
CA PRO A 1088 -0.14 -64.82 14.49
C PRO A 1088 -0.96 -65.46 13.36
N ILE A 1089 -2.23 -65.78 13.62
CA ILE A 1089 -3.16 -66.35 12.65
C ILE A 1089 -3.31 -65.42 11.43
N LEU A 1090 -3.62 -64.14 11.66
CA LEU A 1090 -3.85 -63.18 10.56
C LEU A 1090 -2.55 -62.88 9.81
N ARG A 1091 -1.43 -62.68 10.52
CA ARG A 1091 -0.11 -62.46 9.88
C ARG A 1091 0.32 -63.66 9.03
N GLY A 1092 0.15 -64.88 9.56
CA GLY A 1092 0.48 -66.11 8.86
C GLY A 1092 -0.42 -66.36 7.66
N ASN A 1093 -1.73 -66.14 7.80
CA ASN A 1093 -2.68 -66.22 6.70
C ASN A 1093 -2.35 -65.22 5.58
N TRP A 1094 -1.94 -64.00 5.95
CA TRP A 1094 -1.52 -63.00 4.98
C TRP A 1094 -0.29 -63.45 4.19
N VAL A 1095 0.75 -63.98 4.83
CA VAL A 1095 1.91 -64.55 4.11
C VAL A 1095 1.46 -65.70 3.18
N TYR A 1096 0.64 -66.62 3.69
CA TYR A 1096 0.23 -67.82 2.98
C TYR A 1096 -0.67 -67.53 1.76
N GLU A 1097 -1.74 -66.75 1.92
CA GLU A 1097 -2.68 -66.50 0.82
C GLU A 1097 -2.32 -65.27 -0.01
N THR A 1098 -1.77 -64.22 0.62
CA THR A 1098 -1.55 -62.94 -0.07
C THR A 1098 -0.21 -62.93 -0.81
N LEU A 1099 0.88 -63.35 -0.16
CA LEU A 1099 2.22 -63.38 -0.77
C LEU A 1099 2.48 -64.66 -1.58
N LEU A 1100 2.19 -65.85 -1.04
CA LEU A 1100 2.45 -67.12 -1.73
C LEU A 1100 1.33 -67.52 -2.71
N GLY A 1101 0.15 -66.90 -2.60
CA GLY A 1101 -0.99 -67.20 -3.48
C GLY A 1101 -1.65 -68.56 -3.24
N GLU A 1102 -1.32 -69.23 -2.13
CA GLU A 1102 -1.95 -70.48 -1.74
C GLU A 1102 -3.38 -70.25 -1.21
N ARG A 1103 -4.18 -71.31 -1.11
CA ARG A 1103 -5.59 -71.21 -0.68
C ARG A 1103 -5.86 -72.13 0.48
N LEU A 1104 -6.40 -71.57 1.57
CA LEU A 1104 -6.89 -72.37 2.68
C LEU A 1104 -8.29 -72.92 2.40
N PRO A 1105 -8.63 -74.10 2.95
CA PRO A 1105 -10.00 -74.56 2.97
C PRO A 1105 -10.85 -73.64 3.88
N ARG A 1106 -12.16 -73.57 3.63
CA ARG A 1106 -13.07 -72.77 4.47
C ARG A 1106 -12.99 -73.25 5.93
N PRO A 1107 -12.93 -72.33 6.91
CA PRO A 1107 -12.90 -72.72 8.31
C PRO A 1107 -14.21 -73.44 8.71
N PRO A 1108 -14.18 -74.30 9.76
CA PRO A 1108 -15.37 -74.97 10.27
C PRO A 1108 -16.49 -73.98 10.66
N ALA A 1109 -17.77 -74.35 10.50
CA ALA A 1109 -18.90 -73.43 10.74
C ALA A 1109 -19.00 -72.89 12.20
N ASN A 1110 -18.39 -73.57 13.18
CA ASN A 1110 -18.46 -73.25 14.60
C ASN A 1110 -17.09 -72.92 15.21
N VAL A 1111 -16.24 -72.10 14.55
CA VAL A 1111 -14.95 -71.68 15.15
C VAL A 1111 -15.21 -70.83 16.41
N PRO A 1112 -14.69 -71.21 17.59
CA PRO A 1112 -14.81 -70.40 18.80
C PRO A 1112 -14.08 -69.07 18.65
N GLN A 1113 -14.72 -67.96 19.02
CA GLN A 1113 -14.04 -66.66 19.05
C GLN A 1113 -12.95 -66.65 20.13
N LEU A 1114 -11.75 -66.20 19.74
CA LEU A 1114 -10.67 -65.97 20.68
C LEU A 1114 -10.91 -64.69 21.49
N PRO A 1115 -10.48 -64.62 22.77
CA PRO A 1115 -10.59 -63.42 23.58
C PRO A 1115 -9.99 -62.17 22.90
N GLU A 1116 -10.59 -61.01 23.15
CA GLU A 1116 -10.14 -59.72 22.61
C GLU A 1116 -8.78 -59.28 23.18
N SER A 1117 -8.44 -59.73 24.39
CA SER A 1117 -7.15 -59.51 25.04
C SER A 1117 -6.50 -60.84 25.43
N VAL A 1118 -5.17 -60.86 25.52
CA VAL A 1118 -4.45 -62.07 25.94
C VAL A 1118 -4.70 -62.30 27.44
N PRO A 1119 -5.19 -63.49 27.85
CA PRO A 1119 -5.40 -63.80 29.26
C PRO A 1119 -4.12 -63.66 30.09
N LYS A 1120 -4.27 -63.25 31.36
CA LYS A 1120 -3.13 -63.03 32.27
C LYS A 1120 -2.32 -64.33 32.42
N GLY A 1121 -1.01 -64.24 32.17
CA GLY A 1121 -0.09 -65.37 32.27
C GLY A 1121 0.14 -66.14 30.97
N LEU A 1122 -0.56 -65.79 29.88
CA LEU A 1122 -0.29 -66.31 28.54
C LEU A 1122 0.29 -65.22 27.63
N THR A 1123 1.01 -65.66 26.61
CA THR A 1123 1.37 -64.89 25.43
C THR A 1123 0.33 -65.10 24.33
N ALA A 1124 0.32 -64.23 23.31
CA ALA A 1124 -0.53 -64.44 22.14
C ALA A 1124 -0.22 -65.77 21.45
N ARG A 1125 1.05 -66.16 21.38
CA ARG A 1125 1.49 -67.48 20.90
C ARG A 1125 0.89 -68.63 21.70
N GLU A 1126 1.06 -68.66 23.02
CA GLU A 1126 0.53 -69.75 23.86
C GLU A 1126 -1.00 -69.84 23.78
N LEU A 1127 -1.70 -68.70 23.64
CA LEU A 1127 -3.13 -68.67 23.37
C LEU A 1127 -3.49 -69.35 22.04
N ILE A 1128 -2.70 -69.10 20.98
CA ILE A 1128 -2.90 -69.74 19.67
C ILE A 1128 -2.54 -71.23 19.74
N GLU A 1129 -1.45 -71.62 20.39
CA GLU A 1129 -1.06 -73.03 20.55
C GLU A 1129 -2.14 -73.84 21.30
N GLN A 1130 -2.78 -73.23 22.30
CA GLN A 1130 -3.96 -73.82 22.94
C GLN A 1130 -5.14 -73.96 21.97
N HIS A 1131 -5.40 -72.95 21.15
CA HIS A 1131 -6.48 -73.00 20.15
C HIS A 1131 -6.24 -74.04 19.05
N SER A 1132 -4.99 -74.11 18.55
CA SER A 1132 -4.59 -75.00 17.48
C SER A 1132 -4.40 -76.45 17.94
N SER A 1133 -4.46 -76.73 19.24
CA SER A 1133 -4.46 -78.10 19.78
C SER A 1133 -5.73 -78.89 19.42
N ASN A 1134 -6.83 -78.20 19.06
CA ASN A 1134 -8.05 -78.83 18.58
C ASN A 1134 -7.83 -79.46 17.19
N PRO A 1135 -8.12 -80.77 16.97
CA PRO A 1135 -7.93 -81.44 15.67
C PRO A 1135 -8.64 -80.77 14.48
N GLY A 1136 -9.75 -80.06 14.72
CA GLY A 1136 -10.46 -79.30 13.68
C GLY A 1136 -9.72 -78.03 13.25
N CYS A 1137 -8.99 -77.39 14.16
CA CYS A 1137 -8.23 -76.16 13.90
C CYS A 1137 -6.80 -76.47 13.42
N ALA A 1138 -6.16 -77.51 13.96
CA ALA A 1138 -4.78 -77.88 13.67
C ALA A 1138 -4.45 -78.01 12.16
N LYS A 1139 -5.42 -78.45 11.35
CA LYS A 1139 -5.24 -78.70 9.91
C LYS A 1139 -4.79 -77.45 9.14
N CYS A 1140 -5.46 -76.32 9.36
CA CYS A 1140 -5.10 -75.05 8.71
C CYS A 1140 -3.98 -74.34 9.47
N HIS A 1141 -4.03 -74.38 10.80
CA HIS A 1141 -3.05 -73.72 11.67
C HIS A 1141 -1.62 -74.20 11.45
N LYS A 1142 -1.42 -75.49 11.15
CA LYS A 1142 -0.10 -76.04 10.79
C LYS A 1142 0.53 -75.34 9.57
N LEU A 1143 -0.29 -74.80 8.66
CA LEU A 1143 0.18 -74.10 7.46
C LEU A 1143 0.51 -72.62 7.74
N ILE A 1144 -0.25 -71.96 8.61
CA ILE A 1144 -0.17 -70.49 8.80
C ILE A 1144 0.55 -70.05 10.07
N ASP A 1145 0.36 -70.75 11.19
CA ASP A 1145 0.86 -70.31 12.49
C ASP A 1145 2.39 -70.15 12.50
N PRO A 1146 3.18 -71.04 11.85
CA PRO A 1146 4.62 -70.85 11.78
C PRO A 1146 5.03 -69.49 11.23
N PHE A 1147 4.45 -69.04 10.11
CA PHE A 1147 4.73 -67.73 9.54
C PHE A 1147 4.37 -66.59 10.49
N GLY A 1148 3.23 -66.72 11.19
CA GLY A 1148 2.78 -65.76 12.20
C GLY A 1148 3.71 -65.66 13.41
N PHE A 1149 4.15 -66.80 13.95
CA PHE A 1149 5.03 -66.86 15.13
C PHE A 1149 6.40 -66.25 14.85
N ALA A 1150 6.93 -66.39 13.64
CA ALA A 1150 8.17 -65.74 13.23
C ALA A 1150 8.09 -64.19 13.33
N LEU A 1151 6.89 -63.61 13.25
CA LEU A 1151 6.66 -62.16 13.32
C LEU A 1151 6.24 -61.66 14.71
N GLU A 1152 6.22 -62.51 15.75
CA GLU A 1152 5.74 -62.13 17.09
C GLU A 1152 6.64 -61.14 17.83
N GLN A 1153 7.85 -60.86 17.31
CA GLN A 1153 8.73 -59.78 17.77
C GLN A 1153 8.13 -58.37 17.63
N TYR A 1154 7.04 -58.20 16.88
CA TYR A 1154 6.31 -56.95 16.73
C TYR A 1154 4.97 -56.94 17.47
N ASP A 1155 4.61 -55.80 18.08
CA ASP A 1155 3.31 -55.59 18.71
C ASP A 1155 2.18 -55.33 17.69
N ALA A 1156 0.96 -55.01 18.15
CA ALA A 1156 -0.22 -54.86 17.29
C ALA A 1156 -0.19 -53.64 16.36
N ILE A 1157 0.73 -52.69 16.56
CA ILE A 1157 0.95 -51.53 15.67
C ILE A 1157 2.28 -51.62 14.91
N GLY A 1158 2.93 -52.79 14.93
CA GLY A 1158 4.19 -53.02 14.22
C GLY A 1158 5.43 -52.47 14.93
N ARG A 1159 5.33 -52.07 16.21
CA ARG A 1159 6.49 -51.64 17.01
C ARG A 1159 7.28 -52.86 17.47
N PHE A 1160 8.60 -52.75 17.52
CA PHE A 1160 9.43 -53.81 18.10
C PHE A 1160 9.13 -53.96 19.61
N ARG A 1161 8.96 -55.19 20.09
CA ARG A 1161 8.59 -55.44 21.48
C ARG A 1161 9.81 -55.29 22.40
N PRO A 1162 9.68 -54.62 23.55
CA PRO A 1162 10.80 -54.44 24.48
C PRO A 1162 11.17 -55.72 25.25
N LYS A 1163 10.22 -56.65 25.40
CA LYS A 1163 10.47 -57.97 26.00
C LYS A 1163 10.65 -58.99 24.89
N ALA A 1164 11.74 -59.76 24.97
CA ALA A 1164 12.01 -60.86 24.05
C ALA A 1164 10.85 -61.89 24.12
N VAL A 1165 10.50 -62.42 22.95
CA VAL A 1165 9.47 -63.45 22.79
C VAL A 1165 9.99 -64.57 21.91
N ASP A 1166 9.45 -65.77 22.07
CA ASP A 1166 9.83 -66.91 21.25
C ASP A 1166 9.27 -66.78 19.83
N THR A 1167 10.17 -66.53 18.87
CA THR A 1167 9.89 -66.47 17.44
C THR A 1167 10.40 -67.72 16.68
N LYS A 1168 10.90 -68.74 17.38
CA LYS A 1168 11.38 -69.97 16.76
C LYS A 1168 10.19 -70.84 16.35
N THR A 1169 10.23 -71.34 15.13
CA THR A 1169 9.18 -72.15 14.55
C THR A 1169 9.72 -73.15 13.53
N ARG A 1170 8.87 -74.12 13.15
CA ARG A 1170 9.17 -75.10 12.12
C ARG A 1170 8.03 -75.13 11.09
N LEU A 1171 8.41 -75.00 9.83
CA LEU A 1171 7.50 -75.05 8.69
C LEU A 1171 7.10 -76.51 8.37
N VAL A 1172 6.11 -76.67 7.48
CA VAL A 1172 5.58 -78.00 7.12
C VAL A 1172 6.60 -78.87 6.39
N ASP A 1173 7.50 -78.27 5.63
CA ASP A 1173 8.63 -78.92 4.96
C ASP A 1173 9.77 -79.31 5.93
N GLY A 1174 9.65 -78.96 7.21
CA GLY A 1174 10.64 -79.23 8.24
C GLY A 1174 11.68 -78.12 8.43
N THR A 1175 11.68 -77.06 7.62
CA THR A 1175 12.61 -75.94 7.72
C THR A 1175 12.42 -75.18 9.04
N GLY A 1176 13.52 -74.92 9.74
CA GLY A 1176 13.51 -74.11 10.97
C GLY A 1176 13.61 -72.62 10.63
N VAL A 1177 12.73 -71.81 11.20
CA VAL A 1177 12.70 -70.36 11.01
C VAL A 1177 12.75 -69.67 12.37
N GLU A 1178 13.58 -68.63 12.49
CA GLU A 1178 13.70 -67.80 13.69
C GLU A 1178 13.53 -66.32 13.32
N GLY A 1179 12.48 -65.69 13.87
CA GLY A 1179 12.22 -64.26 13.69
C GLY A 1179 11.93 -63.85 12.25
N ILE A 1180 11.85 -62.53 12.04
CA ILE A 1180 11.64 -61.96 10.70
C ILE A 1180 12.78 -62.28 9.73
N ASP A 1181 14.03 -62.33 10.20
CA ASP A 1181 15.19 -62.50 9.32
C ASP A 1181 15.25 -63.92 8.76
N GLY A 1182 14.97 -64.94 9.59
CA GLY A 1182 14.83 -66.31 9.13
C GLY A 1182 13.65 -66.48 8.16
N LEU A 1183 12.52 -65.81 8.43
CA LEU A 1183 11.36 -65.86 7.55
C LEU A 1183 11.64 -65.20 6.20
N ARG A 1184 12.25 -64.01 6.23
CA ARG A 1184 12.68 -63.27 5.04
C ARG A 1184 13.62 -64.11 4.19
N HIS A 1185 14.64 -64.73 4.81
CA HIS A 1185 15.58 -65.58 4.12
C HIS A 1185 14.86 -66.72 3.40
N TYR A 1186 14.07 -67.52 4.13
CA TYR A 1186 13.30 -68.64 3.57
C TYR A 1186 12.41 -68.23 2.39
N LEU A 1187 11.68 -67.11 2.51
CA LEU A 1187 10.83 -66.64 1.42
C LEU A 1187 11.64 -66.14 0.21
N ALA A 1188 12.80 -65.54 0.44
CA ALA A 1188 13.67 -65.00 -0.61
C ALA A 1188 14.51 -66.08 -1.32
N THR A 1189 14.74 -67.24 -0.68
CA THR A 1189 15.54 -68.34 -1.24
C THR A 1189 14.66 -69.50 -1.72
N ASP A 1190 13.87 -70.08 -0.83
CA ASP A 1190 13.21 -71.36 -1.06
C ASP A 1190 11.81 -71.21 -1.67
N ARG A 1191 11.14 -70.08 -1.42
CA ARG A 1191 9.75 -69.82 -1.86
C ARG A 1191 9.60 -68.62 -2.79
N PHE A 1192 10.71 -68.06 -3.28
CA PHE A 1192 10.64 -66.82 -4.06
C PHE A 1192 9.90 -66.99 -5.39
N ASP A 1193 10.00 -68.17 -6.02
CA ASP A 1193 9.26 -68.48 -7.25
C ASP A 1193 7.73 -68.41 -7.06
N ASP A 1194 7.22 -68.79 -5.88
CA ASP A 1194 5.79 -68.67 -5.58
C ASP A 1194 5.37 -67.20 -5.42
N VAL A 1195 6.21 -66.40 -4.74
CA VAL A 1195 6.00 -64.95 -4.60
C VAL A 1195 6.05 -64.25 -5.96
N LEU A 1196 6.98 -64.66 -6.83
CA LEU A 1196 7.12 -64.16 -8.19
C LEU A 1196 5.90 -64.52 -9.05
N ALA A 1197 5.44 -65.77 -8.98
CA ALA A 1197 4.25 -66.23 -9.69
C ALA A 1197 3.00 -65.46 -9.25
N GLN A 1198 2.83 -65.25 -7.93
CA GLN A 1198 1.73 -64.48 -7.38
C GLN A 1198 1.82 -63.00 -7.79
N PHE A 1199 2.99 -62.39 -7.72
CA PHE A 1199 3.22 -61.03 -8.21
C PHE A 1199 2.82 -60.87 -9.68
N CYS A 1200 3.29 -61.77 -10.56
CA CYS A 1200 2.95 -61.77 -11.98
C CYS A 1200 1.44 -61.90 -12.21
N ARG A 1201 0.79 -62.83 -11.49
CA ARG A 1201 -0.66 -63.04 -11.56
C ARG A 1201 -1.43 -61.79 -11.17
N LYS A 1202 -1.08 -61.17 -10.05
CA LYS A 1202 -1.73 -59.96 -9.55
C LYS A 1202 -1.52 -58.77 -10.47
N LEU A 1203 -0.29 -58.55 -10.94
CA LEU A 1203 0.03 -57.45 -11.84
C LEU A 1203 -0.71 -57.59 -13.18
N LEU A 1204 -0.74 -58.79 -13.75
CA LEU A 1204 -1.44 -59.05 -15.01
C LEU A 1204 -2.95 -58.83 -14.86
N GLY A 1205 -3.56 -59.35 -13.79
CA GLY A 1205 -4.98 -59.14 -13.51
C GLY A 1205 -5.34 -57.66 -13.33
N TYR A 1206 -4.50 -56.89 -12.62
CA TYR A 1206 -4.66 -55.45 -12.47
C TYR A 1206 -4.52 -54.70 -13.80
N ALA A 1207 -3.49 -55.03 -14.60
CA ALA A 1207 -3.22 -54.39 -15.89
C ALA A 1207 -4.36 -54.62 -16.90
N LEU A 1208 -4.90 -55.84 -16.95
CA LEU A 1208 -6.00 -56.20 -17.84
C LEU A 1208 -7.38 -55.80 -17.27
N GLY A 1209 -7.50 -55.60 -15.97
CA GLY A 1209 -8.76 -55.25 -15.32
C GLY A 1209 -9.79 -56.37 -15.32
N ARG A 1210 -9.32 -57.62 -15.25
CA ARG A 1210 -10.14 -58.83 -15.22
C ARG A 1210 -9.39 -59.94 -14.48
N GLU A 1211 -10.09 -61.01 -14.15
CA GLU A 1211 -9.44 -62.24 -13.67
C GLU A 1211 -8.49 -62.80 -14.74
N VAL A 1212 -7.37 -63.40 -14.32
CA VAL A 1212 -6.53 -64.13 -15.27
C VAL A 1212 -7.25 -65.39 -15.74
N ALA A 1213 -7.23 -65.61 -17.04
CA ALA A 1213 -7.87 -66.74 -17.70
C ALA A 1213 -6.83 -67.83 -18.04
N LEU A 1214 -7.32 -69.02 -18.40
CA LEU A 1214 -6.45 -70.11 -18.86
C LEU A 1214 -5.56 -69.72 -20.06
N SER A 1215 -6.01 -68.79 -20.91
CA SER A 1215 -5.26 -68.25 -22.06
C SER A 1215 -4.06 -67.39 -21.67
N ASP A 1216 -3.99 -66.93 -20.42
CA ASP A 1216 -2.92 -66.07 -19.91
C ASP A 1216 -1.74 -66.89 -19.34
N PHE A 1217 -1.89 -68.21 -19.24
CA PHE A 1217 -0.91 -69.09 -18.58
C PHE A 1217 0.51 -68.96 -19.17
N LEU A 1218 0.65 -69.02 -20.51
CA LEU A 1218 1.98 -68.87 -21.15
C LEU A 1218 2.57 -67.47 -20.98
N LEU A 1219 1.73 -66.43 -20.92
CA LEU A 1219 2.20 -65.08 -20.66
C LEU A 1219 2.74 -64.95 -19.22
N LEU A 1220 2.09 -65.61 -18.25
CA LEU A 1220 2.57 -65.65 -16.87
C LEU A 1220 3.90 -66.41 -16.73
N GLU A 1221 4.12 -67.47 -17.50
CA GLU A 1221 5.42 -68.15 -17.61
C GLU A 1221 6.47 -67.21 -18.20
N GLU A 1222 6.16 -66.55 -19.33
CA GLU A 1222 7.07 -65.59 -19.98
C GLU A 1222 7.44 -64.43 -19.04
N MET A 1223 6.48 -63.87 -18.30
CA MET A 1223 6.75 -62.81 -17.33
C MET A 1223 7.76 -63.25 -16.27
N GLN A 1224 7.63 -64.47 -15.74
CA GLN A 1224 8.56 -65.01 -14.74
C GLN A 1224 9.95 -65.25 -15.33
N GLU A 1225 10.04 -65.81 -16.54
CA GLU A 1225 11.31 -66.02 -17.25
C GLU A 1225 12.01 -64.70 -17.55
N ARG A 1226 11.26 -63.69 -18.02
CA ARG A 1226 11.77 -62.35 -18.30
C ARG A 1226 12.26 -61.65 -17.04
N LEU A 1227 11.54 -61.78 -15.93
CA LEU A 1227 12.01 -61.26 -14.64
C LEU A 1227 13.31 -61.93 -14.22
N LYS A 1228 13.39 -63.28 -14.26
CA LYS A 1228 14.62 -64.03 -13.96
C LYS A 1228 15.80 -63.61 -14.83
N ALA A 1229 15.57 -63.35 -16.11
CA ALA A 1229 16.61 -62.93 -17.06
C ALA A 1229 17.07 -61.47 -16.93
N ASN A 1230 16.32 -60.63 -16.20
CA ASN A 1230 16.59 -59.20 -16.05
C ASN A 1230 16.70 -58.81 -14.58
N ASP A 1231 17.38 -59.61 -13.75
CA ASP A 1231 17.62 -59.33 -12.33
C ASP A 1231 16.34 -58.96 -11.53
N PHE A 1232 15.20 -59.55 -11.92
CA PHE A 1232 13.88 -59.32 -11.34
C PHE A 1232 13.37 -57.88 -11.42
N ARG A 1233 13.92 -57.06 -12.31
CA ARG A 1233 13.54 -55.65 -12.49
C ARG A 1233 12.06 -55.48 -12.82
N PHE A 1234 11.38 -54.60 -12.10
CA PHE A 1234 9.95 -54.36 -12.25
C PHE A 1234 9.55 -54.05 -13.70
N SER A 1235 10.35 -53.24 -14.40
CA SER A 1235 10.12 -52.86 -15.79
C SER A 1235 9.99 -54.07 -16.71
N ALA A 1236 10.74 -55.15 -16.49
CA ALA A 1236 10.67 -56.35 -17.33
C ALA A 1236 9.27 -56.99 -17.33
N ALA A 1237 8.58 -57.01 -16.17
CA ALA A 1237 7.20 -57.51 -16.08
C ALA A 1237 6.23 -56.59 -16.83
N VAL A 1238 6.33 -55.28 -16.62
CA VAL A 1238 5.47 -54.28 -17.28
C VAL A 1238 5.65 -54.31 -18.79
N GLU A 1239 6.90 -54.34 -19.27
CA GLU A 1239 7.24 -54.38 -20.68
C GLU A 1239 6.68 -55.66 -21.35
N THR A 1240 6.80 -56.80 -20.68
CA THR A 1240 6.22 -58.08 -21.15
C THR A 1240 4.70 -57.99 -21.28
N ILE A 1241 4.02 -57.38 -20.30
CA ILE A 1241 2.55 -57.18 -20.35
C ILE A 1241 2.17 -56.29 -21.53
N VAL A 1242 2.77 -55.10 -21.67
CA VAL A 1242 2.30 -54.12 -22.67
C VAL A 1242 2.57 -54.56 -24.11
N THR A 1243 3.57 -55.41 -24.34
CA THR A 1243 3.84 -56.00 -25.66
C THR A 1243 2.99 -57.22 -25.99
N SER A 1244 2.30 -57.81 -25.00
CA SER A 1244 1.50 -59.03 -25.17
C SER A 1244 0.26 -58.85 -26.05
N GLU A 1245 -0.23 -59.96 -26.62
CA GLU A 1245 -1.49 -59.96 -27.35
C GLU A 1245 -2.68 -59.59 -26.45
N GLN A 1246 -2.66 -60.04 -25.19
CA GLN A 1246 -3.69 -59.79 -24.20
C GLN A 1246 -3.88 -58.29 -23.94
N PHE A 1247 -2.79 -57.53 -23.90
CA PHE A 1247 -2.83 -56.09 -23.68
C PHE A 1247 -3.06 -55.28 -24.96
N ARG A 1248 -2.67 -55.80 -26.14
CA ARG A 1248 -2.77 -55.08 -27.42
C ARG A 1248 -3.98 -55.44 -28.26
N LYS A 1249 -4.71 -56.49 -27.88
CA LYS A 1249 -5.88 -56.99 -28.63
C LYS A 1249 -7.12 -57.09 -27.74
N ILE A 1250 -8.26 -57.20 -28.40
CA ILE A 1250 -9.57 -57.49 -27.83
C ILE A 1250 -10.22 -58.62 -28.62
N ARG A 1251 -10.93 -59.54 -27.93
CA ARG A 1251 -11.67 -60.61 -28.60
C ARG A 1251 -12.86 -60.03 -29.38
N GLY A 1252 -13.07 -60.49 -30.61
CA GLY A 1252 -14.21 -60.08 -31.44
C GLY A 1252 -15.57 -60.51 -30.86
N ARG A 1253 -16.65 -59.92 -31.38
CA ARG A 1253 -18.02 -60.28 -31.02
C ARG A 1253 -18.42 -61.56 -31.76
N LEU A 1254 -18.65 -62.63 -31.01
CA LEU A 1254 -19.39 -63.79 -31.52
C LEU A 1254 -20.72 -63.29 -32.11
N ALA A 1255 -21.05 -63.70 -33.33
CA ALA A 1255 -22.39 -63.48 -33.87
C ALA A 1255 -23.39 -64.08 -32.87
N LYS A 1256 -24.52 -63.41 -32.62
CA LYS A 1256 -25.58 -63.93 -31.74
C LYS A 1256 -25.87 -65.38 -32.14
N ASP A 1257 -25.73 -66.30 -31.19
CA ASP A 1257 -26.45 -67.56 -31.28
C ASP A 1257 -27.95 -67.18 -31.25
N GLU A 1258 -28.66 -67.48 -32.34
CA GLU A 1258 -30.10 -67.65 -32.30
C GLU A 1258 -30.38 -68.88 -31.42
N GLY A 1259 -30.83 -68.63 -30.19
CA GLY A 1259 -31.21 -69.65 -29.21
C GLY A 1259 -31.90 -69.01 -28.02
#